data_AF-A0A9P8L9I3-F1
#
_entry.id   AF-A0A9P8L9I3-F1
#
_cell.length_a   1.000
_cell.length_b   1.000
_cell.length_c   1.000
_cell.angle_alpha   90.00
_cell.angle_beta   90.00
_cell.angle_gamma   90.00
#
_symmetry.space_group_name_H-M   'P 1'
#
loop_
_entity.id
_entity.type
_entity.pdbx_description
1 polymer ?
#
loop_
_entity_poly.entity_id
_entity_poly.type
_entity_poly.pdbx_seq_one_letter_code
_entity_poly.pdbx_strand_id
1 'polypeptide(L)'
;MHAVLQDCLLILAKRGQSQNGAVCGTRSNSPATPALPAPKRSRPNAQAPRGRIRASEEPELTRHPSRPNPPRPPVNRRAVPPAETHIYPTSDRTSEVEEAEAEVEEAEVEVEDEDSDDEVEDFAVELSYKIYVNKSIRRRKDLPDTTRDALLDLSNLEEVICKEVDLLCKTEQYSTLDIVQRTAFISVAGKKSIHKAHDLEDFGLQQGQVLERMLNSTKEQYPFGKIILTFEIKTLAPTLTRLPSKRKAPETDEDKSSLPPSSPPIAYEKRAGPEKKKSSWTSVLQEQSKVRLDKILYASEWERQLTDQLTCKDKDCTNYENFCWPDPIKPKQHYNVTALQQKTWADAITAGNATLANPPARLLLFWQQEQGPISRDSRASVRQGFQQETKTSLAEIREQIELAQAQSQLQSQQDRIAAMEDRRIQRKESRLRKEEEEEERRRRRAEDEEDRRVRKADRDEERERARQQKLQEEEYRRQLTWSQLPQPPRQSFSYSFQPPFYQPPFYQPHFYQLWPPAPAPASAPTPATQLASQRSSLISTLLPDREILKRFFESKMQNQLPEVVAKIERAWRIVDSQDWTVNDLKEMEDRQSETYRLAREAGISDGLARNFAKDLRAFKDIHRQEEEAAKILQAEGHV
;
A
#
# COMPACT_ATOMS: atom_id res chain seq x y z
N MET A 1 -16.18 -40.70 -29.02
CA MET A 1 -15.06 -39.76 -28.78
C MET A 1 -14.20 -39.65 -30.04
N HIS A 2 -14.51 -38.77 -31.00
CA HIS A 2 -13.64 -38.55 -32.17
C HIS A 2 -13.89 -37.22 -32.92
N ALA A 3 -14.38 -36.18 -32.22
CA ALA A 3 -14.91 -34.96 -32.84
C ALA A 3 -14.63 -33.66 -32.03
N VAL A 4 -13.47 -33.58 -31.35
CA VAL A 4 -13.07 -32.40 -30.55
C VAL A 4 -11.57 -32.07 -30.73
N LEU A 5 -11.02 -32.35 -31.92
CA LEU A 5 -9.59 -32.16 -32.25
C LEU A 5 -9.40 -31.50 -33.62
N GLN A 6 -10.15 -30.44 -33.91
CA GLN A 6 -10.06 -29.73 -35.19
C GLN A 6 -9.96 -28.20 -35.08
N ASP A 7 -10.54 -27.58 -34.03
CA ASP A 7 -10.56 -26.11 -33.90
C ASP A 7 -9.28 -25.47 -33.31
N CYS A 8 -8.40 -26.26 -32.69
CA CYS A 8 -7.17 -25.73 -32.05
C CYS A 8 -6.02 -25.42 -33.03
N LEU A 9 -6.20 -25.59 -34.34
CA LEU A 9 -5.10 -25.58 -35.32
C LEU A 9 -5.02 -24.31 -36.21
N LEU A 10 -5.77 -23.25 -35.89
CA LEU A 10 -5.96 -22.10 -36.80
C LEU A 10 -5.48 -20.72 -36.29
N ILE A 11 -4.87 -20.63 -35.09
CA ILE A 11 -4.39 -19.35 -34.51
C ILE A 11 -2.87 -19.35 -34.20
N LEU A 12 -2.06 -20.05 -35.02
CA LEU A 12 -0.58 -19.99 -34.96
C LEU A 12 0.09 -19.70 -36.32
N ALA A 13 -0.62 -19.04 -37.23
CA ALA A 13 -0.20 -18.83 -38.62
C ALA A 13 0.06 -17.34 -39.00
N LYS A 14 0.69 -16.52 -38.14
CA LYS A 14 1.02 -15.12 -38.51
C LYS A 14 2.18 -14.43 -37.75
N ARG A 15 3.40 -14.97 -37.80
CA ARG A 15 4.66 -14.21 -37.61
C ARG A 15 5.89 -15.00 -38.07
N GLY A 16 6.63 -14.50 -39.08
CA GLY A 16 8.01 -14.96 -39.35
C GLY A 16 8.41 -15.20 -40.81
N GLN A 17 8.60 -14.14 -41.59
CA GLN A 17 9.57 -14.01 -42.71
C GLN A 17 9.65 -12.49 -43.01
N SER A 18 10.77 -11.75 -42.90
CA SER A 18 12.15 -11.96 -43.38
C SER A 18 12.32 -11.69 -44.87
N GLN A 19 13.08 -10.63 -45.22
CA GLN A 19 14.19 -10.65 -46.19
C GLN A 19 15.18 -9.50 -45.92
N ASN A 20 16.44 -9.67 -46.35
CA ASN A 20 17.49 -8.65 -46.42
C ASN A 20 17.85 -8.41 -47.90
N GLY A 21 18.41 -7.25 -48.27
CA GLY A 21 19.32 -7.18 -49.42
C GLY A 21 19.34 -5.88 -50.24
N ALA A 22 20.57 -5.49 -50.64
CA ALA A 22 20.98 -4.49 -51.66
C ALA A 22 20.51 -3.02 -51.49
N VAL A 23 21.29 -1.94 -51.63
CA VAL A 23 22.57 -1.58 -52.32
C VAL A 23 22.40 -0.91 -53.70
N CYS A 24 23.12 0.21 -53.88
CA CYS A 24 23.31 1.07 -55.07
C CYS A 24 22.16 2.01 -55.50
N GLY A 25 22.53 3.25 -55.86
CA GLY A 25 21.62 4.28 -56.41
C GLY A 25 22.11 5.73 -56.26
N THR A 26 23.01 6.19 -57.14
CA THR A 26 23.58 7.56 -57.09
C THR A 26 22.78 8.61 -57.88
N ARG A 27 22.58 9.80 -57.29
CA ARG A 27 22.41 11.12 -57.96
C ARG A 27 22.48 12.21 -56.86
N SER A 28 23.48 13.08 -56.77
CA SER A 28 23.87 14.17 -57.68
C SER A 28 22.77 15.21 -57.94
N ASN A 29 22.85 16.38 -57.28
CA ASN A 29 22.49 17.68 -57.87
C ASN A 29 23.00 18.86 -57.04
N SER A 30 23.64 19.81 -57.72
CA SER A 30 24.16 21.13 -57.28
C SER A 30 24.72 21.82 -58.54
N PRO A 31 24.97 23.15 -58.57
CA PRO A 31 24.75 24.17 -57.54
C PRO A 31 23.82 25.32 -58.00
N ALA A 32 23.58 26.32 -57.13
CA ALA A 32 23.08 27.64 -57.55
C ALA A 32 23.62 28.77 -56.64
N THR A 33 24.41 29.67 -57.23
CA THR A 33 24.98 30.91 -56.66
C THR A 33 25.44 31.80 -57.83
N PRO A 34 25.69 33.11 -57.67
CA PRO A 34 25.51 33.98 -56.50
C PRO A 34 24.69 35.28 -56.80
N ALA A 35 24.49 36.14 -55.79
CA ALA A 35 24.09 37.54 -56.00
C ALA A 35 24.61 38.51 -54.90
N LEU A 36 25.36 39.53 -55.32
CA LEU A 36 25.80 40.76 -54.63
C LEU A 36 25.93 41.86 -55.73
N PRO A 37 26.05 43.18 -55.45
CA PRO A 37 26.22 43.90 -54.17
C PRO A 37 25.01 44.85 -53.89
N ALA A 38 25.00 45.95 -53.11
CA ALA A 38 25.86 47.15 -53.05
C ALA A 38 25.57 48.06 -51.81
N PRO A 39 26.40 49.10 -51.49
CA PRO A 39 26.49 49.68 -50.13
C PRO A 39 26.06 51.15 -49.93
N LYS A 40 25.76 51.53 -48.68
CA LYS A 40 25.65 52.91 -48.11
C LYS A 40 25.88 52.82 -46.58
N ARG A 41 26.34 53.82 -45.81
CA ARG A 41 27.14 55.05 -46.05
C ARG A 41 27.75 55.50 -44.70
N SER A 42 28.92 56.12 -44.76
CA SER A 42 29.76 56.70 -43.70
C SER A 42 29.17 57.69 -42.67
N ARG A 43 29.68 57.62 -41.41
CA ARG A 43 30.04 58.73 -40.47
C ARG A 43 28.91 59.63 -39.90
N PRO A 44 29.17 60.51 -38.88
CA PRO A 44 30.39 60.73 -38.07
C PRO A 44 30.26 60.78 -36.52
N ASN A 45 31.37 60.48 -35.85
CA ASN A 45 32.01 61.16 -34.69
C ASN A 45 31.21 62.16 -33.81
N ALA A 46 31.26 61.97 -32.49
CA ALA A 46 31.14 63.03 -31.48
C ALA A 46 31.99 62.74 -30.22
N GLN A 47 32.95 63.62 -29.92
CA GLN A 47 33.53 63.80 -28.56
C GLN A 47 32.59 64.76 -27.79
N ALA A 48 32.51 64.80 -26.45
CA ALA A 48 33.57 65.18 -25.50
C ALA A 48 33.11 64.93 -24.03
N PRO A 49 33.96 65.09 -23.00
CA PRO A 49 33.71 64.57 -21.65
C PRO A 49 33.23 65.62 -20.62
N ARG A 50 32.74 65.14 -19.47
CA ARG A 50 32.85 65.77 -18.13
C ARG A 50 32.54 64.74 -17.03
N GLY A 51 33.33 64.73 -15.97
CA GLY A 51 33.06 63.96 -14.75
C GLY A 51 32.69 64.87 -13.58
N ARG A 52 32.20 64.28 -12.47
CA ARG A 52 32.12 64.97 -11.17
C ARG A 52 32.17 63.99 -10.00
N ILE A 53 32.62 64.49 -8.84
CA ILE A 53 32.82 63.75 -7.59
C ILE A 53 31.74 64.18 -6.57
N ARG A 54 31.12 63.20 -5.91
CA ARG A 54 30.59 63.15 -4.53
C ARG A 54 30.03 61.72 -4.33
N ALA A 55 30.34 60.93 -3.30
CA ALA A 55 30.46 61.13 -1.86
C ALA A 55 29.13 61.00 -1.11
N SER A 56 29.07 59.95 -0.27
CA SER A 56 28.30 59.71 0.95
C SER A 56 26.83 60.18 1.08
N GLU A 57 25.93 59.22 1.31
CA GLU A 57 24.81 59.33 2.27
C GLU A 57 24.21 57.93 2.57
N GLU A 58 23.54 57.79 3.72
CA GLU A 58 22.98 56.51 4.21
C GLU A 58 21.54 56.26 3.72
N PRO A 59 21.11 55.00 3.51
CA PRO A 59 19.72 54.69 3.17
C PRO A 59 18.82 54.64 4.42
N GLU A 60 17.99 55.66 4.59
CA GLU A 60 17.01 55.76 5.69
C GLU A 60 15.86 54.73 5.58
N LEU A 61 15.34 54.27 6.73
CA LEU A 61 14.29 53.25 6.85
C LEU A 61 12.93 53.73 6.31
N THR A 62 12.60 53.32 5.08
CA THR A 62 11.31 53.64 4.44
C THR A 62 10.18 52.71 4.91
N ARG A 63 9.07 53.31 5.35
CA ARG A 63 7.88 52.58 5.85
C ARG A 63 7.05 51.97 4.71
N HIS A 64 6.59 50.73 4.89
CA HIS A 64 5.57 50.15 4.00
C HIS A 64 4.19 50.80 4.21
N PRO A 65 3.46 51.18 3.14
CA PRO A 65 2.06 51.60 3.23
C PRO A 65 1.10 50.39 3.31
N SER A 66 0.00 50.55 4.03
CA SER A 66 -1.01 49.51 4.25
C SER A 66 -1.80 49.16 2.97
N ARG A 67 -2.16 47.88 2.84
CA ARG A 67 -2.94 47.34 1.71
C ARG A 67 -4.45 47.51 1.95
N PRO A 68 -5.25 48.03 1.00
CA PRO A 68 -6.70 48.15 1.16
C PRO A 68 -7.42 46.80 0.95
N ASN A 69 -8.56 46.62 1.63
CA ASN A 69 -9.43 45.45 1.48
C ASN A 69 -10.31 45.53 0.21
N PRO A 70 -10.62 44.39 -0.45
CA PRO A 70 -11.54 44.35 -1.58
C PRO A 70 -13.01 44.47 -1.13
N PRO A 71 -13.90 45.06 -1.96
CA PRO A 71 -15.33 45.17 -1.67
C PRO A 71 -16.10 43.85 -1.90
N ARG A 72 -17.23 43.69 -1.20
CA ARG A 72 -18.17 42.57 -1.44
C ARG A 72 -19.01 42.80 -2.71
N PRO A 73 -19.38 41.75 -3.46
CA PRO A 73 -20.32 41.84 -4.58
C PRO A 73 -21.78 42.05 -4.09
N PRO A 74 -22.64 42.69 -4.89
CA PRO A 74 -24.04 42.97 -4.52
C PRO A 74 -24.98 41.77 -4.77
N VAL A 75 -25.99 41.63 -3.90
CA VAL A 75 -27.10 40.68 -4.07
C VAL A 75 -28.08 41.21 -5.12
N ASN A 76 -28.44 40.40 -6.12
CA ASN A 76 -29.27 40.84 -7.24
C ASN A 76 -30.66 40.16 -7.21
N ARG A 77 -31.73 40.94 -7.00
CA ARG A 77 -33.12 40.48 -7.05
C ARG A 77 -33.79 40.93 -8.36
N ARG A 78 -34.22 39.97 -9.20
CA ARG A 78 -35.31 40.12 -10.20
C ARG A 78 -36.14 38.84 -10.17
N ALA A 79 -37.48 38.83 -10.10
CA ALA A 79 -38.56 39.65 -10.65
C ALA A 79 -39.09 39.14 -12.00
N VAL A 80 -40.36 38.71 -11.97
CA VAL A 80 -41.18 38.17 -13.08
C VAL A 80 -41.73 39.30 -13.96
N PRO A 81 -41.85 39.09 -15.28
CA PRO A 81 -43.12 39.40 -16.00
C PRO A 81 -43.42 38.29 -17.08
N PRO A 82 -44.38 38.40 -18.04
CA PRO A 82 -45.48 37.42 -18.10
C PRO A 82 -45.74 36.79 -19.51
N ALA A 83 -46.90 36.14 -19.63
CA ALA A 83 -47.37 35.27 -20.71
C ALA A 83 -47.61 35.88 -22.11
N GLU A 84 -47.54 35.02 -23.15
CA GLU A 84 -48.44 34.90 -24.33
C GLU A 84 -48.13 33.54 -25.03
N THR A 85 -49.00 32.50 -24.98
CA THR A 85 -50.16 32.12 -25.83
C THR A 85 -49.89 31.24 -27.08
N HIS A 86 -50.85 30.35 -27.36
CA HIS A 86 -51.29 29.79 -28.66
C HIS A 86 -50.83 28.40 -29.21
N ILE A 87 -51.85 27.59 -29.57
CA ILE A 87 -51.96 26.42 -30.49
C ILE A 87 -51.80 24.97 -29.93
N TYR A 88 -52.89 24.19 -30.12
CA TYR A 88 -53.14 22.73 -29.91
C TYR A 88 -53.05 21.96 -31.27
N PRO A 89 -53.27 20.61 -31.40
CA PRO A 89 -53.61 19.54 -30.43
C PRO A 89 -52.55 18.39 -30.41
N THR A 90 -52.71 17.07 -30.13
CA THR A 90 -53.82 16.06 -30.11
C THR A 90 -53.59 14.87 -29.13
N SER A 91 -54.63 14.02 -29.00
CA SER A 91 -54.62 12.56 -28.72
C SER A 91 -54.11 12.01 -27.38
N ASP A 92 -55.09 11.76 -26.50
CA ASP A 92 -55.39 10.48 -25.84
C ASP A 92 -54.30 9.67 -25.12
N ARG A 93 -54.40 9.64 -23.77
CA ARG A 93 -54.84 8.41 -23.06
C ARG A 93 -55.23 8.62 -21.58
N THR A 94 -56.42 8.14 -21.21
CA THR A 94 -56.80 7.44 -19.94
C THR A 94 -56.05 7.86 -18.65
N SER A 95 -56.66 8.69 -17.79
CA SER A 95 -57.54 8.32 -16.64
C SER A 95 -56.73 8.04 -15.35
N GLU A 96 -56.85 8.89 -14.32
CA GLU A 96 -57.68 8.65 -13.09
C GLU A 96 -57.14 7.48 -12.23
N VAL A 97 -56.84 7.61 -10.92
CA VAL A 97 -57.46 8.40 -9.83
C VAL A 97 -56.38 8.86 -8.82
N GLU A 98 -56.65 9.93 -8.07
CA GLU A 98 -55.87 10.37 -6.89
C GLU A 98 -56.21 9.53 -5.65
N GLU A 99 -55.22 9.10 -4.86
CA GLU A 99 -55.35 9.18 -3.40
C GLU A 99 -53.97 9.30 -2.75
N ALA A 100 -53.87 10.12 -1.71
CA ALA A 100 -52.63 10.40 -1.01
C ALA A 100 -52.91 10.59 0.49
N GLU A 101 -52.64 9.55 1.27
CA GLU A 101 -52.55 9.64 2.72
C GLU A 101 -51.10 9.38 3.16
N ALA A 102 -50.68 10.11 4.19
CA ALA A 102 -49.29 10.17 4.64
C ALA A 102 -49.18 9.70 6.10
N GLU A 103 -49.00 8.41 6.30
CA GLU A 103 -48.51 7.88 7.58
C GLU A 103 -46.99 8.03 7.63
N VAL A 104 -46.54 9.16 8.17
CA VAL A 104 -45.18 9.32 8.69
C VAL A 104 -45.18 8.77 10.11
N GLU A 105 -45.06 7.45 10.24
CA GLU A 105 -44.84 6.81 11.53
C GLU A 105 -43.39 7.09 11.97
N GLU A 106 -43.21 7.90 13.02
CA GLU A 106 -41.90 8.23 13.59
C GLU A 106 -41.36 7.02 14.37
N ALA A 107 -40.87 6.01 13.64
CA ALA A 107 -40.13 4.91 14.20
C ALA A 107 -38.76 5.40 14.70
N GLU A 108 -38.64 5.61 16.02
CA GLU A 108 -37.36 5.75 16.72
C GLU A 108 -36.58 4.43 16.60
N VAL A 109 -35.89 4.26 15.46
CA VAL A 109 -34.97 3.14 15.26
C VAL A 109 -33.67 3.47 16.00
N GLU A 110 -33.47 2.82 17.14
CA GLU A 110 -32.15 2.72 17.77
C GLU A 110 -31.17 2.21 16.70
N VAL A 111 -30.20 3.05 16.33
CA VAL A 111 -29.13 2.65 15.43
C VAL A 111 -28.13 1.88 16.25
N GLU A 112 -28.43 0.60 16.47
CA GLU A 112 -27.39 -0.39 16.71
C GLU A 112 -26.52 -0.40 15.45
N ASP A 113 -25.36 0.26 15.52
CA ASP A 113 -24.29 0.18 14.53
C ASP A 113 -23.70 -1.24 14.59
N GLU A 114 -24.45 -2.22 14.07
CA GLU A 114 -23.92 -3.50 13.62
C GLU A 114 -23.02 -3.23 12.41
N ASP A 115 -21.80 -2.74 12.69
CA ASP A 115 -20.63 -2.90 11.83
C ASP A 115 -20.36 -4.40 11.70
N SER A 116 -21.14 -5.05 10.82
CA SER A 116 -20.90 -6.41 10.39
C SER A 116 -19.66 -6.40 9.48
N ASP A 117 -18.49 -6.29 10.10
CA ASP A 117 -17.27 -6.87 9.56
C ASP A 117 -17.61 -8.31 9.19
N ASP A 118 -17.75 -8.58 7.88
CA ASP A 118 -17.85 -9.94 7.37
C ASP A 118 -16.50 -10.63 7.69
N GLU A 119 -16.40 -11.26 8.87
CA GLU A 119 -15.23 -12.00 9.33
C GLU A 119 -14.89 -13.10 8.31
N VAL A 120 -14.05 -12.76 7.32
CA VAL A 120 -13.70 -13.66 6.23
C VAL A 120 -12.96 -14.85 6.84
N GLU A 121 -13.66 -15.97 7.00
CA GLU A 121 -13.22 -17.16 7.76
C GLU A 121 -11.73 -17.47 7.54
N ASP A 122 -10.93 -17.36 8.61
CA ASP A 122 -9.50 -17.67 8.52
C ASP A 122 -9.28 -19.15 8.17
N PHE A 123 -8.38 -19.41 7.22
CA PHE A 123 -8.18 -20.73 6.62
C PHE A 123 -6.72 -21.17 6.60
N ALA A 124 -6.51 -22.46 6.83
CA ALA A 124 -5.18 -23.06 6.85
C ALA A 124 -4.51 -23.02 5.46
N VAL A 125 -3.28 -22.52 5.42
CA VAL A 125 -2.39 -22.45 4.26
C VAL A 125 -1.15 -23.31 4.52
N GLU A 126 -0.87 -24.26 3.62
CA GLU A 126 0.34 -25.07 3.67
C GLU A 126 1.53 -24.26 3.13
N LEU A 127 2.54 -24.05 3.97
CA LEU A 127 3.74 -23.31 3.58
C LEU A 127 4.88 -24.23 3.18
N SER A 128 5.58 -23.87 2.11
CA SER A 128 6.90 -24.47 1.79
C SER A 128 7.83 -23.46 1.12
N TYR A 129 9.13 -23.72 1.15
CA TYR A 129 10.08 -22.97 0.36
C TYR A 129 11.15 -23.86 -0.30
N LYS A 130 11.76 -23.33 -1.36
CA LYS A 130 12.85 -23.95 -2.12
C LYS A 130 13.96 -22.92 -2.35
N ILE A 131 15.17 -23.22 -1.88
CA ILE A 131 16.37 -22.42 -2.16
C ILE A 131 17.13 -23.08 -3.31
N TYR A 132 17.21 -22.38 -4.43
CA TYR A 132 18.01 -22.74 -5.59
C TYR A 132 19.36 -22.01 -5.52
N VAL A 133 20.47 -22.74 -5.41
CA VAL A 133 21.82 -22.19 -5.59
C VAL A 133 22.27 -22.51 -7.01
N ASN A 134 22.63 -21.49 -7.80
CA ASN A 134 23.12 -21.65 -9.17
C ASN A 134 22.20 -22.56 -10.03
N LYS A 135 20.88 -22.39 -9.91
CA LYS A 135 19.79 -23.17 -10.54
C LYS A 135 19.59 -24.60 -10.03
N SER A 136 20.38 -25.08 -9.07
CA SER A 136 20.18 -26.37 -8.40
C SER A 136 19.45 -26.19 -7.07
N ILE A 137 18.37 -26.93 -6.81
CA ILE A 137 17.69 -26.92 -5.50
C ILE A 137 18.67 -27.49 -4.46
N ARG A 138 18.96 -26.73 -3.40
CA ARG A 138 19.83 -27.14 -2.27
C ARG A 138 19.10 -27.30 -0.96
N ARG A 139 18.06 -26.48 -0.73
CA ARG A 139 17.06 -26.73 0.30
C ARG A 139 15.68 -26.78 -0.34
N ARG A 140 14.89 -27.77 0.07
CA ARG A 140 13.43 -27.68 0.14
C ARG A 140 13.07 -27.95 1.59
N LYS A 141 12.11 -27.20 2.12
CA LYS A 141 11.55 -27.42 3.44
C LYS A 141 10.08 -27.05 3.39
N ASP A 142 9.25 -27.96 3.84
CA ASP A 142 7.84 -27.71 4.07
C ASP A 142 7.73 -27.26 5.55
N LEU A 143 6.96 -26.21 5.82
CA LEU A 143 6.84 -25.52 7.11
C LEU A 143 5.54 -25.97 7.81
N PRO A 144 5.33 -25.63 9.10
CA PRO A 144 4.02 -25.82 9.74
C PRO A 144 2.91 -25.16 8.92
N ASP A 145 1.74 -25.79 8.84
CA ASP A 145 0.53 -25.15 8.33
C ASP A 145 0.26 -23.89 9.16
N THR A 146 0.02 -22.76 8.48
CA THR A 146 -0.29 -21.45 9.07
C THR A 146 -1.73 -21.07 8.78
N THR A 147 -2.24 -20.02 9.41
CA THR A 147 -3.49 -19.37 8.99
C THR A 147 -3.21 -18.20 8.03
N ARG A 148 -4.24 -17.61 7.42
CA ARG A 148 -4.14 -16.46 6.49
C ARG A 148 -3.61 -15.24 7.22
N ASP A 149 -4.12 -14.91 8.40
CA ASP A 149 -3.81 -13.64 9.06
C ASP A 149 -2.36 -13.62 9.55
N ALA A 150 -1.85 -14.77 9.96
CA ALA A 150 -0.43 -14.98 10.25
C ALA A 150 0.51 -14.84 9.03
N LEU A 151 -0.02 -14.76 7.79
CA LEU A 151 0.75 -14.51 6.56
C LEU A 151 0.89 -13.03 6.18
N LEU A 152 0.24 -12.10 6.90
CA LEU A 152 0.45 -10.66 6.73
C LEU A 152 1.89 -10.25 7.08
N ASP A 153 2.47 -10.84 8.13
CA ASP A 153 3.87 -10.61 8.54
C ASP A 153 4.83 -11.69 8.00
N LEU A 154 5.29 -11.49 6.76
CA LEU A 154 6.30 -12.33 6.13
C LEU A 154 7.70 -12.23 6.77
N SER A 155 7.94 -11.34 7.74
CA SER A 155 9.27 -11.15 8.36
C SER A 155 9.81 -12.42 9.01
N ASN A 156 8.93 -13.18 9.67
CA ASN A 156 9.28 -14.46 10.31
C ASN A 156 9.75 -15.50 9.28
N LEU A 157 9.15 -15.47 8.07
CA LEU A 157 9.55 -16.33 6.96
C LEU A 157 10.88 -15.87 6.34
N GLU A 158 11.10 -14.56 6.16
CA GLU A 158 12.40 -14.06 5.69
C GLU A 158 13.52 -14.44 6.66
N GLU A 159 13.31 -14.31 7.97
CA GLU A 159 14.32 -14.66 8.97
C GLU A 159 14.69 -16.16 8.92
N VAL A 160 13.70 -17.06 8.76
CA VAL A 160 13.91 -18.51 8.55
C VAL A 160 14.65 -18.80 7.24
N ILE A 161 14.28 -18.13 6.15
CA ILE A 161 14.93 -18.29 4.83
C ILE A 161 16.38 -17.82 4.90
N CYS A 162 16.64 -16.64 5.49
CA CYS A 162 17.97 -16.07 5.66
C CYS A 162 18.86 -16.98 6.53
N LYS A 163 18.36 -17.51 7.65
CA LYS A 163 19.08 -18.51 8.48
C LYS A 163 19.49 -19.76 7.68
N GLU A 164 18.65 -20.22 6.74
CA GLU A 164 18.94 -21.40 5.91
C GLU A 164 19.84 -21.09 4.71
N VAL A 165 19.83 -19.87 4.16
CA VAL A 165 20.85 -19.37 3.23
C VAL A 165 22.21 -19.28 3.92
N ASP A 166 22.26 -18.74 5.14
CA ASP A 166 23.46 -18.66 5.98
C ASP A 166 24.03 -20.06 6.31
N LEU A 167 23.16 -21.03 6.58
CA LEU A 167 23.52 -22.41 6.79
C LEU A 167 24.08 -23.06 5.52
N LEU A 168 23.53 -22.74 4.34
CA LEU A 168 24.09 -23.18 3.05
C LEU A 168 25.47 -22.57 2.79
N CYS A 169 25.70 -21.29 3.07
CA CYS A 169 27.04 -20.67 2.99
C CYS A 169 28.07 -21.44 3.83
N LYS A 170 27.73 -21.70 5.10
CA LYS A 170 28.57 -22.41 6.07
C LYS A 170 28.82 -23.88 5.68
N THR A 171 27.79 -24.56 5.15
CA THR A 171 27.85 -26.01 4.85
C THR A 171 28.53 -26.31 3.50
N GLU A 172 28.24 -25.52 2.46
CA GLU A 172 28.80 -25.73 1.10
C GLU A 172 30.06 -24.89 0.82
N GLN A 173 30.57 -24.17 1.82
CA GLN A 173 31.77 -23.32 1.72
C GLN A 173 31.65 -22.18 0.69
N TYR A 174 30.45 -21.60 0.55
CA TYR A 174 30.26 -20.36 -0.22
C TYR A 174 30.64 -19.15 0.63
N SER A 175 31.38 -18.20 0.05
CA SER A 175 31.75 -16.95 0.72
C SER A 175 30.54 -16.06 1.00
N THR A 176 29.60 -16.01 0.04
CA THR A 176 28.29 -15.35 0.10
C THR A 176 27.31 -16.10 -0.81
N LEU A 177 26.01 -15.88 -0.61
CA LEU A 177 24.95 -16.29 -1.51
C LEU A 177 24.07 -15.06 -1.79
N ASP A 178 24.15 -14.53 -3.00
CA ASP A 178 23.40 -13.33 -3.37
C ASP A 178 21.99 -13.75 -3.80
N ILE A 179 20.94 -13.22 -3.15
CA ILE A 179 19.53 -13.46 -3.54
C ILE A 179 19.24 -12.64 -4.80
N VAL A 180 18.82 -13.29 -5.88
CA VAL A 180 18.61 -12.67 -7.21
C VAL A 180 17.14 -12.66 -7.63
N GLN A 181 16.33 -13.60 -7.15
CA GLN A 181 14.87 -13.59 -7.36
C GLN A 181 14.19 -14.28 -6.18
N ARG A 182 13.09 -13.70 -5.71
CA ARG A 182 12.12 -14.30 -4.80
C ARG A 182 10.80 -14.43 -5.58
N THR A 183 10.18 -15.61 -5.62
CA THR A 183 8.89 -15.82 -6.30
C THR A 183 7.96 -16.63 -5.41
N ALA A 184 6.76 -16.12 -5.13
CA ALA A 184 5.69 -16.88 -4.49
C ALA A 184 4.84 -17.60 -5.54
N PHE A 185 4.44 -18.84 -5.24
CA PHE A 185 3.52 -19.64 -6.04
C PHE A 185 2.37 -20.12 -5.16
N ILE A 186 1.16 -19.64 -5.43
CA ILE A 186 -0.08 -20.11 -4.81
C ILE A 186 -0.67 -21.21 -5.69
N SER A 187 -1.02 -22.33 -5.08
CA SER A 187 -1.55 -23.52 -5.74
C SER A 187 -2.58 -24.23 -4.87
N VAL A 188 -3.34 -25.16 -5.44
CA VAL A 188 -4.35 -25.94 -4.71
C VAL A 188 -4.04 -27.43 -4.82
N ALA A 189 -4.09 -28.13 -3.69
CA ALA A 189 -3.82 -29.56 -3.61
C ALA A 189 -4.64 -30.35 -4.65
N GLY A 190 -3.98 -31.29 -5.33
CA GLY A 190 -4.57 -32.10 -6.42
C GLY A 190 -4.69 -31.41 -7.79
N LYS A 191 -4.62 -30.07 -7.90
CA LYS A 191 -4.83 -29.34 -9.16
C LYS A 191 -3.52 -28.98 -9.86
N LYS A 192 -3.03 -29.89 -10.71
CA LYS A 192 -1.71 -29.84 -11.38
C LYS A 192 -1.44 -28.68 -12.35
N SER A 193 -2.42 -27.79 -12.61
CA SER A 193 -2.35 -26.80 -13.70
C SER A 193 -2.63 -25.36 -13.26
N ILE A 194 -2.83 -25.11 -11.96
CA ILE A 194 -3.27 -23.80 -11.46
C ILE A 194 -2.24 -23.30 -10.45
N HIS A 195 -1.33 -22.46 -10.96
CA HIS A 195 -0.32 -21.75 -10.17
C HIS A 195 -0.49 -20.25 -10.42
N LYS A 196 -0.97 -19.50 -9.43
CA LYS A 196 -0.85 -18.03 -9.43
C LYS A 196 0.56 -17.72 -8.93
N ALA A 197 1.37 -17.03 -9.73
CA ALA A 197 2.75 -16.69 -9.40
C ALA A 197 2.90 -15.18 -9.20
N HIS A 198 3.67 -14.78 -8.20
CA HIS A 198 4.00 -13.38 -7.90
C HIS A 198 5.49 -13.25 -7.62
N ASP A 199 6.18 -12.34 -8.31
CA ASP A 199 7.58 -12.03 -8.04
C ASP A 199 7.68 -10.99 -6.92
N LEU A 200 8.45 -11.33 -5.90
CA LEU A 200 8.56 -10.56 -4.65
C LEU A 200 9.82 -9.70 -4.69
N GLU A 201 9.68 -8.40 -4.51
CA GLU A 201 10.83 -7.49 -4.40
C GLU A 201 11.54 -7.71 -3.05
N ASP A 202 10.76 -7.76 -1.96
CA ASP A 202 11.16 -8.04 -0.58
C ASP A 202 10.15 -8.98 0.11
N PHE A 203 10.19 -9.08 1.44
CA PHE A 203 9.16 -9.72 2.26
C PHE A 203 8.40 -8.68 3.11
N GLY A 204 8.22 -7.46 2.60
CA GLY A 204 7.52 -6.38 3.31
C GLY A 204 6.00 -6.59 3.38
N LEU A 205 5.34 -5.88 4.29
CA LEU A 205 3.89 -5.93 4.52
C LEU A 205 3.06 -5.73 3.23
N GLN A 206 3.51 -4.86 2.32
CA GLN A 206 2.84 -4.63 1.03
C GLN A 206 2.82 -5.90 0.15
N GLN A 207 3.89 -6.71 0.19
CA GLN A 207 3.93 -7.99 -0.51
C GLN A 207 3.04 -9.03 0.19
N GLY A 208 2.99 -9.02 1.53
CA GLY A 208 2.02 -9.78 2.32
C GLY A 208 0.58 -9.54 1.88
N GLN A 209 0.16 -8.27 1.82
CA GLN A 209 -1.17 -7.83 1.35
C GLN A 209 -1.45 -8.14 -0.13
N VAL A 210 -0.43 -8.34 -0.97
CA VAL A 210 -0.62 -8.87 -2.34
C VAL A 210 -0.87 -10.38 -2.31
N LEU A 211 -0.08 -11.14 -1.54
CA LEU A 211 -0.26 -12.58 -1.40
C LEU A 211 -1.60 -12.93 -0.74
N GLU A 212 -1.99 -12.21 0.31
CA GLU A 212 -3.28 -12.34 0.99
C GLU A 212 -4.46 -12.23 0.01
N ARG A 213 -4.54 -11.14 -0.78
CA ARG A 213 -5.58 -10.96 -1.79
C ARG A 213 -5.56 -12.07 -2.85
N MET A 214 -4.38 -12.57 -3.21
CA MET A 214 -4.25 -13.73 -4.11
C MET A 214 -4.68 -15.05 -3.45
N LEU A 215 -4.53 -15.20 -2.13
CA LEU A 215 -5.00 -16.35 -1.34
C LEU A 215 -6.52 -16.33 -1.22
N ASN A 216 -7.13 -15.19 -0.83
CA ASN A 216 -8.59 -15.01 -0.76
C ASN A 216 -9.24 -15.29 -2.13
N SER A 217 -8.74 -14.66 -3.19
CA SER A 217 -9.12 -14.94 -4.59
C SER A 217 -8.96 -16.42 -5.00
N THR A 218 -8.14 -17.21 -4.30
CA THR A 218 -7.98 -18.65 -4.56
C THR A 218 -8.89 -19.50 -3.66
N LYS A 219 -9.19 -19.05 -2.44
CA LYS A 219 -10.16 -19.63 -1.51
C LYS A 219 -11.59 -19.49 -2.07
N GLU A 220 -11.97 -18.31 -2.54
CA GLU A 220 -13.23 -18.05 -3.26
C GLU A 220 -13.42 -19.02 -4.45
N GLN A 221 -12.36 -19.16 -5.26
CA GLN A 221 -12.38 -20.04 -6.44
C GLN A 221 -12.43 -21.53 -6.06
N TYR A 222 -11.91 -21.91 -4.88
CA TYR A 222 -11.77 -23.30 -4.43
C TYR A 222 -12.05 -23.47 -2.92
N PRO A 223 -13.30 -23.28 -2.43
CA PRO A 223 -13.59 -23.17 -0.99
C PRO A 223 -13.12 -24.36 -0.14
N PHE A 224 -13.17 -25.56 -0.71
CA PHE A 224 -12.80 -26.84 -0.09
C PHE A 224 -11.39 -27.33 -0.47
N GLY A 225 -10.60 -26.55 -1.21
CA GLY A 225 -9.25 -26.95 -1.62
C GLY A 225 -8.20 -26.56 -0.58
N LYS A 226 -7.33 -27.48 -0.15
CA LYS A 226 -6.15 -27.08 0.64
C LYS A 226 -5.23 -26.21 -0.22
N ILE A 227 -5.00 -24.98 0.21
CA ILE A 227 -4.15 -24.01 -0.49
C ILE A 227 -2.70 -24.21 -0.03
N ILE A 228 -1.78 -24.25 -0.99
CA ILE A 228 -0.35 -24.44 -0.79
C ILE A 228 0.39 -23.23 -1.36
N LEU A 229 1.08 -22.49 -0.51
CA LEU A 229 1.90 -21.33 -0.85
C LEU A 229 3.39 -21.72 -0.78
N THR A 230 4.05 -21.66 -1.94
CA THR A 230 5.44 -22.10 -2.13
C THR A 230 6.33 -20.91 -2.49
N PHE A 231 7.37 -20.64 -1.70
CA PHE A 231 8.36 -19.59 -1.99
C PHE A 231 9.60 -20.17 -2.67
N GLU A 232 9.93 -19.71 -3.88
CA GLU A 232 11.17 -20.05 -4.57
C GLU A 232 12.19 -18.92 -4.49
N ILE A 233 13.31 -19.19 -3.83
CA ILE A 233 14.41 -18.25 -3.60
C ILE A 233 15.58 -18.68 -4.48
N LYS A 234 15.94 -17.85 -5.46
CA LYS A 234 17.00 -18.14 -6.43
C LYS A 234 18.22 -17.30 -6.06
N THR A 235 19.27 -17.99 -5.64
CA THR A 235 20.55 -17.43 -5.23
C THR A 235 21.65 -17.72 -6.26
N LEU A 236 22.60 -16.81 -6.36
CA LEU A 236 23.88 -17.06 -7.02
C LEU A 236 24.96 -17.18 -5.96
N ALA A 237 25.71 -18.30 -5.99
CA ALA A 237 27.00 -18.34 -5.33
C ALA A 237 28.02 -17.74 -6.30
N PRO A 238 28.82 -16.74 -5.90
CA PRO A 238 30.02 -16.34 -6.64
C PRO A 238 30.83 -17.61 -6.92
N THR A 239 30.96 -17.98 -8.18
CA THR A 239 31.59 -19.26 -8.52
C THR A 239 33.08 -19.10 -8.29
N LEU A 240 33.55 -19.56 -7.13
CA LEU A 240 34.96 -19.81 -6.86
C LEU A 240 35.55 -20.48 -8.10
N THR A 241 36.39 -19.73 -8.81
CA THR A 241 36.89 -20.11 -10.13
C THR A 241 37.79 -21.32 -9.94
N ARG A 242 37.20 -22.52 -9.98
CA ARG A 242 37.91 -23.79 -9.74
C ARG A 242 39.02 -23.89 -10.77
N LEU A 243 40.23 -23.52 -10.34
CA LEU A 243 41.47 -23.71 -11.06
C LEU A 243 41.43 -25.12 -11.65
N PRO A 244 41.59 -25.27 -12.98
CA PRO A 244 41.29 -26.52 -13.66
C PRO A 244 42.15 -27.62 -13.05
N SER A 245 41.51 -28.50 -12.28
CA SER A 245 42.21 -29.51 -11.48
C SER A 245 43.07 -30.35 -12.41
N LYS A 246 44.39 -30.18 -12.29
CA LYS A 246 45.35 -31.00 -13.03
C LYS A 246 45.03 -32.45 -12.69
N ARG A 247 44.53 -33.20 -13.68
CA ARG A 247 44.35 -34.65 -13.54
C ARG A 247 45.68 -35.22 -13.05
N LYS A 248 45.69 -35.90 -11.91
CA LYS A 248 46.81 -36.77 -11.56
C LYS A 248 46.99 -37.74 -12.73
N ALA A 249 48.22 -37.91 -13.19
CA ALA A 249 48.56 -39.01 -14.08
C ALA A 249 48.31 -40.34 -13.33
N PRO A 250 48.00 -41.44 -14.04
CA PRO A 250 48.10 -42.77 -13.43
C PRO A 250 49.56 -43.04 -13.04
N GLU A 251 49.74 -43.82 -11.99
CA GLU A 251 51.05 -44.39 -11.65
C GLU A 251 51.43 -45.43 -12.72
N THR A 252 52.71 -45.43 -13.09
CA THR A 252 53.35 -46.47 -13.91
C THR A 252 54.72 -46.74 -13.32
N ASP A 253 55.06 -48.02 -13.15
CA ASP A 253 56.24 -48.48 -12.42
C ASP A 253 57.57 -47.94 -12.97
N GLU A 254 58.55 -47.81 -12.08
CA GLU A 254 59.96 -47.72 -12.47
C GLU A 254 60.50 -49.10 -12.84
N ASP A 255 60.88 -49.31 -14.10
CA ASP A 255 62.04 -50.20 -14.36
C ASP A 255 62.80 -49.88 -15.65
N LYS A 256 64.15 -49.96 -15.54
CA LYS A 256 65.16 -50.18 -16.60
C LYS A 256 65.14 -49.33 -17.90
N SER A 257 66.05 -48.34 -17.90
CA SER A 257 67.22 -48.25 -18.81
C SER A 257 67.25 -47.30 -20.04
N SER A 258 68.43 -46.67 -20.18
CA SER A 258 69.11 -46.23 -21.42
C SER A 258 68.50 -45.15 -22.34
N LEU A 259 68.97 -43.91 -22.13
CA LEU A 259 69.68 -42.99 -23.07
C LEU A 259 69.08 -42.59 -24.46
N PRO A 260 69.46 -41.40 -25.00
CA PRO A 260 68.85 -40.76 -26.19
C PRO A 260 69.70 -40.99 -27.48
N PRO A 261 69.48 -40.31 -28.65
CA PRO A 261 68.50 -39.27 -29.00
C PRO A 261 67.79 -39.45 -30.38
N SER A 262 67.05 -38.42 -30.82
CA SER A 262 66.95 -37.91 -32.22
C SER A 262 65.54 -37.68 -32.76
N SER A 263 65.27 -36.40 -33.08
CA SER A 263 64.40 -35.87 -34.15
C SER A 263 62.85 -36.02 -34.10
N PRO A 264 62.10 -34.96 -34.46
CA PRO A 264 60.67 -35.00 -34.84
C PRO A 264 60.53 -35.17 -36.38
N PRO A 265 59.35 -35.06 -37.01
CA PRO A 265 57.98 -34.89 -36.49
C PRO A 265 56.98 -35.94 -37.04
N ILE A 266 55.70 -35.82 -36.63
CA ILE A 266 54.52 -35.80 -37.53
C ILE A 266 53.34 -35.26 -36.73
N ALA A 267 52.60 -34.30 -37.29
CA ALA A 267 51.42 -33.72 -36.65
C ALA A 267 50.14 -34.42 -37.13
N TYR A 268 49.39 -35.02 -36.21
CA TYR A 268 48.02 -35.46 -36.47
C TYR A 268 47.03 -34.45 -35.90
N GLU A 269 46.42 -33.65 -36.78
CA GLU A 269 45.41 -32.65 -36.42
C GLU A 269 44.13 -33.30 -35.86
N LYS A 270 44.05 -33.48 -34.54
CA LYS A 270 42.77 -33.81 -33.90
C LYS A 270 41.93 -32.54 -33.71
N ARG A 271 41.19 -32.21 -34.77
CA ARG A 271 40.37 -31.01 -34.97
C ARG A 271 39.23 -30.88 -33.93
N ALA A 272 39.57 -30.46 -32.71
CA ALA A 272 38.59 -30.14 -31.67
C ALA A 272 37.75 -28.92 -32.11
N GLY A 273 36.45 -29.14 -32.29
CA GLY A 273 35.53 -28.07 -32.69
C GLY A 273 35.36 -27.02 -31.59
N PRO A 274 35.07 -25.75 -31.93
CA PRO A 274 34.87 -24.70 -30.95
C PRO A 274 33.58 -24.96 -30.16
N GLU A 275 33.72 -25.40 -28.90
CA GLU A 275 32.61 -25.52 -27.96
C GLU A 275 31.98 -24.14 -27.74
N LYS A 276 30.81 -23.93 -28.36
CA LYS A 276 30.01 -22.71 -28.20
C LYS A 276 29.41 -22.67 -26.78
N LYS A 277 30.22 -22.23 -25.81
CA LYS A 277 29.79 -21.91 -24.45
C LYS A 277 28.61 -20.95 -24.53
N LYS A 278 27.41 -21.45 -24.22
CA LYS A 278 26.17 -20.67 -24.21
C LYS A 278 26.23 -19.71 -23.03
N SER A 279 26.71 -18.48 -23.28
CA SER A 279 26.67 -17.40 -22.30
C SER A 279 25.24 -17.24 -21.81
N SER A 280 25.03 -17.39 -20.50
CA SER A 280 23.68 -17.24 -19.95
C SER A 280 23.22 -15.80 -20.13
N TRP A 281 21.98 -15.62 -20.58
CA TRP A 281 21.37 -14.31 -20.85
C TRP A 281 21.45 -13.36 -19.64
N THR A 282 21.39 -13.91 -18.43
CA THR A 282 21.64 -13.21 -17.16
C THR A 282 23.04 -12.61 -17.03
N SER A 283 24.09 -13.32 -17.49
CA SER A 283 25.47 -12.81 -17.50
C SER A 283 25.60 -11.63 -18.47
N VAL A 284 24.96 -11.72 -19.64
CA VAL A 284 24.93 -10.63 -20.63
C VAL A 284 24.19 -9.42 -20.06
N LEU A 285 23.11 -9.62 -19.31
CA LEU A 285 22.37 -8.55 -18.63
C LEU A 285 23.16 -7.90 -17.48
N GLN A 286 23.85 -8.68 -16.64
CA GLN A 286 24.72 -8.15 -15.58
C GLN A 286 25.88 -7.35 -16.16
N GLU A 287 26.51 -7.84 -17.22
CA GLU A 287 27.59 -7.14 -17.91
C GLU A 287 27.09 -5.86 -18.62
N GLN A 288 25.91 -5.90 -19.25
CA GLN A 288 25.24 -4.70 -19.77
C GLN A 288 24.79 -3.71 -18.67
N SER A 289 24.53 -4.18 -17.45
CA SER A 289 24.17 -3.33 -16.32
C SER A 289 25.42 -2.63 -15.77
N LYS A 290 26.51 -3.38 -15.57
CA LYS A 290 27.81 -2.81 -15.21
C LYS A 290 28.30 -1.79 -16.24
N VAL A 291 28.28 -2.14 -17.54
CA VAL A 291 28.65 -1.21 -18.63
C VAL A 291 27.72 0.01 -18.70
N ARG A 292 26.49 -0.04 -18.18
CA ARG A 292 25.64 1.15 -18.02
C ARG A 292 26.07 2.01 -16.83
N LEU A 293 26.36 1.42 -15.67
CA LEU A 293 26.86 2.15 -14.49
C LEU A 293 28.23 2.79 -14.73
N ASP A 294 29.18 2.04 -15.30
CA ASP A 294 30.51 2.53 -15.66
C ASP A 294 30.41 3.73 -16.63
N LYS A 295 29.45 3.71 -17.58
CA LYS A 295 29.16 4.84 -18.48
C LYS A 295 28.57 6.05 -17.77
N ILE A 296 27.67 5.86 -16.80
CA ILE A 296 27.07 6.95 -16.02
C ILE A 296 28.14 7.65 -15.17
N LEU A 297 28.99 6.87 -14.49
CA LEU A 297 30.11 7.40 -13.71
C LEU A 297 31.08 8.19 -14.62
N TYR A 298 31.50 7.61 -15.74
CA TYR A 298 32.39 8.26 -16.71
C TYR A 298 31.79 9.55 -17.31
N ALA A 299 30.49 9.57 -17.64
CA ALA A 299 29.81 10.78 -18.11
C ALA A 299 29.77 11.88 -17.03
N SER A 300 29.49 11.51 -15.77
CA SER A 300 29.49 12.46 -14.64
C SER A 300 30.88 13.05 -14.35
N GLU A 301 31.95 12.32 -14.66
CA GLU A 301 33.32 12.84 -14.55
C GLU A 301 33.57 13.98 -15.56
N TRP A 302 33.11 13.84 -16.81
CA TRP A 302 33.19 14.90 -17.81
C TRP A 302 32.33 16.11 -17.47
N GLU A 303 31.13 15.92 -16.91
CA GLU A 303 30.31 17.03 -16.39
C GLU A 303 31.11 17.84 -15.34
N ARG A 304 31.74 17.16 -14.37
CA ARG A 304 32.57 17.80 -13.34
C ARG A 304 33.82 18.48 -13.90
N GLN A 305 34.57 17.82 -14.79
CA GLN A 305 35.77 18.43 -15.39
C GLN A 305 35.43 19.68 -16.21
N LEU A 306 34.26 19.70 -16.89
CA LEU A 306 33.74 20.90 -17.54
C LEU A 306 33.34 22.00 -16.54
N THR A 307 32.79 21.67 -15.35
CA THR A 307 32.52 22.66 -14.29
C THR A 307 33.80 23.42 -13.94
N ASP A 308 34.86 22.70 -13.58
CA ASP A 308 36.13 23.25 -13.08
C ASP A 308 36.88 24.09 -14.15
N GLN A 309 36.67 23.76 -15.44
CA GLN A 309 37.28 24.44 -16.58
C GLN A 309 36.47 25.66 -17.06
N LEU A 310 35.13 25.59 -17.06
CA LEU A 310 34.25 26.64 -17.61
C LEU A 310 33.92 27.75 -16.60
N THR A 311 34.22 27.60 -15.32
CA THR A 311 34.15 28.70 -14.35
C THR A 311 35.01 29.89 -14.82
N CYS A 312 34.35 31.02 -15.09
CA CYS A 312 35.00 32.19 -15.66
C CYS A 312 36.03 32.83 -14.70
N LYS A 313 37.27 32.95 -15.18
CA LYS A 313 38.40 33.52 -14.45
C LYS A 313 38.77 34.94 -14.92
N ASP A 314 38.16 35.45 -15.99
CA ASP A 314 38.33 36.83 -16.43
C ASP A 314 37.41 37.78 -15.65
N LYS A 315 38.00 38.80 -15.03
CA LYS A 315 37.32 39.82 -14.22
C LYS A 315 36.60 40.88 -15.05
N ASP A 316 37.01 41.07 -16.31
CA ASP A 316 36.32 41.97 -17.26
C ASP A 316 35.04 41.31 -17.83
N CYS A 317 34.92 39.99 -17.72
CA CYS A 317 33.75 39.25 -18.17
C CYS A 317 32.57 39.40 -17.20
N THR A 318 31.40 39.80 -17.70
CA THR A 318 30.20 39.96 -16.84
C THR A 318 29.71 38.64 -16.21
N ASN A 319 30.22 37.49 -16.67
CA ASN A 319 29.94 36.15 -16.16
C ASN A 319 31.07 35.61 -15.27
N TYR A 320 31.93 36.46 -14.69
CA TYR A 320 32.93 36.09 -13.67
C TYR A 320 32.35 35.14 -12.61
N GLU A 321 33.14 34.13 -12.20
CA GLU A 321 32.74 33.03 -11.30
C GLU A 321 31.57 32.13 -11.77
N ASN A 322 30.97 32.41 -12.93
CA ASN A 322 29.90 31.62 -13.55
C ASN A 322 30.40 30.89 -14.82
N PHE A 323 29.63 29.93 -15.34
CA PHE A 323 30.06 29.09 -16.46
C PHE A 323 30.04 29.81 -17.82
N CYS A 324 31.18 29.87 -18.48
CA CYS A 324 31.29 30.40 -19.83
C CYS A 324 32.41 29.73 -20.63
N TRP A 325 32.32 29.78 -21.95
CA TRP A 325 33.39 29.36 -22.84
C TRP A 325 34.00 30.58 -23.56
N PRO A 326 35.32 30.84 -23.43
CA PRO A 326 36.01 31.90 -24.16
C PRO A 326 36.39 31.45 -25.58
N ASP A 327 36.18 32.31 -26.58
CA ASP A 327 36.58 32.06 -27.97
C ASP A 327 38.13 32.03 -28.09
N PRO A 328 38.75 30.92 -28.54
CA PRO A 328 40.21 30.80 -28.65
C PRO A 328 40.81 31.71 -29.74
N ILE A 329 40.01 32.17 -30.70
CA ILE A 329 40.41 33.16 -31.72
C ILE A 329 40.29 34.58 -31.17
N LYS A 330 39.39 34.80 -30.20
CA LYS A 330 39.05 36.12 -29.64
C LYS A 330 38.86 36.01 -28.13
N PRO A 331 39.92 35.92 -27.31
CA PRO A 331 39.82 35.60 -25.88
C PRO A 331 39.02 36.60 -25.03
N LYS A 332 38.60 37.77 -25.58
CA LYS A 332 37.67 38.71 -24.94
C LYS A 332 36.18 38.47 -25.28
N GLN A 333 35.85 37.47 -26.11
CA GLN A 333 34.49 37.06 -26.41
C GLN A 333 34.19 35.76 -25.66
N HIS A 334 33.27 35.83 -24.70
CA HIS A 334 32.80 34.70 -23.91
C HIS A 334 31.37 34.35 -24.34
N TYR A 335 31.00 33.08 -24.24
CA TYR A 335 29.65 32.57 -24.46
C TYR A 335 29.13 31.91 -23.18
N ASN A 336 27.88 32.17 -22.77
CA ASN A 336 27.34 31.68 -21.49
C ASN A 336 26.92 30.21 -21.62
N VAL A 337 27.41 29.33 -20.75
CA VAL A 337 27.11 27.90 -20.82
C VAL A 337 26.04 27.55 -19.79
N THR A 338 24.91 27.01 -20.24
CA THR A 338 23.88 26.48 -19.32
C THR A 338 24.20 25.05 -18.89
N ALA A 339 23.67 24.59 -17.76
CA ALA A 339 23.87 23.21 -17.29
C ALA A 339 23.45 22.14 -18.33
N LEU A 340 22.39 22.41 -19.11
CA LEU A 340 21.95 21.52 -20.20
C LEU A 340 22.96 21.50 -21.36
N GLN A 341 23.55 22.65 -21.70
CA GLN A 341 24.61 22.75 -22.71
C GLN A 341 25.90 22.05 -22.24
N GLN A 342 26.27 22.20 -20.98
CA GLN A 342 27.40 21.52 -20.34
C GLN A 342 27.22 19.99 -20.36
N LYS A 343 26.03 19.48 -20.01
CA LYS A 343 25.70 18.06 -20.14
C LYS A 343 25.79 17.57 -21.58
N THR A 344 25.19 18.30 -22.51
CA THR A 344 25.26 18.00 -23.96
C THR A 344 26.72 17.93 -24.46
N TRP A 345 27.62 18.71 -23.87
CA TRP A 345 29.05 18.66 -24.15
C TRP A 345 29.72 17.44 -23.50
N ALA A 346 29.44 17.12 -22.24
CA ALA A 346 29.94 15.91 -21.57
C ALA A 346 29.54 14.61 -22.31
N ASP A 347 28.29 14.52 -22.76
CA ASP A 347 27.80 13.42 -23.60
C ASP A 347 28.56 13.35 -24.95
N ALA A 348 28.85 14.51 -25.56
CA ALA A 348 29.60 14.57 -26.81
C ALA A 348 31.09 14.24 -26.67
N ILE A 349 31.73 14.54 -25.53
CA ILE A 349 33.09 14.06 -25.19
C ILE A 349 33.06 12.54 -25.02
N THR A 350 32.08 12.02 -24.27
CA THR A 350 31.86 10.58 -24.08
C THR A 350 31.64 9.84 -25.41
N ALA A 351 31.01 10.51 -26.40
CA ALA A 351 30.83 10.00 -27.75
C ALA A 351 32.02 10.25 -28.71
N GLY A 352 33.11 10.88 -28.25
CA GLY A 352 34.30 11.18 -29.08
C GLY A 352 34.12 12.31 -30.11
N ASN A 353 33.02 13.08 -30.03
CA ASN A 353 32.67 14.15 -30.98
C ASN A 353 33.07 15.56 -30.51
N ALA A 354 33.58 15.68 -29.28
CA ALA A 354 34.04 16.93 -28.67
C ALA A 354 35.22 16.66 -27.73
N THR A 355 35.83 17.72 -27.21
CA THR A 355 36.92 17.64 -26.22
C THR A 355 36.68 18.66 -25.10
N LEU A 356 37.38 18.55 -23.98
CA LEU A 356 37.36 19.54 -22.90
C LEU A 356 37.65 20.99 -23.38
N ALA A 357 38.55 21.16 -24.36
CA ALA A 357 38.89 22.49 -24.89
C ALA A 357 37.91 22.99 -25.96
N ASN A 358 37.47 22.09 -26.86
CA ASN A 358 36.65 22.43 -28.02
C ASN A 358 35.23 21.86 -27.91
N PRO A 359 34.19 22.72 -27.87
CA PRO A 359 32.79 22.31 -27.77
C PRO A 359 32.29 21.59 -29.04
N PRO A 360 31.16 20.88 -28.97
CA PRO A 360 30.54 20.27 -30.14
C PRO A 360 30.22 21.34 -31.19
N ALA A 361 30.48 21.07 -32.48
CA ALA A 361 30.31 22.07 -33.54
C ALA A 361 28.88 22.65 -33.62
N ARG A 362 27.85 21.87 -33.29
CA ARG A 362 26.45 22.37 -33.19
C ARG A 362 26.28 23.38 -32.04
N LEU A 363 26.93 23.14 -30.91
CA LEU A 363 26.86 24.01 -29.73
C LEU A 363 27.62 25.32 -29.98
N LEU A 364 28.78 25.24 -30.64
CA LEU A 364 29.53 26.40 -31.12
C LEU A 364 28.70 27.26 -32.09
N LEU A 365 28.02 26.64 -33.05
CA LEU A 365 27.15 27.35 -34.00
C LEU A 365 25.97 28.02 -33.30
N PHE A 366 25.29 27.33 -32.38
CA PHE A 366 24.21 27.91 -31.57
C PHE A 366 24.69 29.14 -30.77
N TRP A 367 25.86 29.05 -30.13
CA TRP A 367 26.49 30.17 -29.43
C TRP A 367 26.84 31.34 -30.37
N GLN A 368 27.34 31.06 -31.57
CA GLN A 368 27.75 32.09 -32.53
C GLN A 368 26.57 32.75 -33.28
N GLN A 369 25.47 32.04 -33.50
CA GLN A 369 24.34 32.49 -34.34
C GLN A 369 23.12 32.94 -33.55
N GLU A 370 22.73 32.21 -32.50
CA GLU A 370 21.48 32.44 -31.76
C GLU A 370 21.71 33.12 -30.41
N GLN A 371 22.62 32.59 -29.59
CA GLN A 371 22.81 33.09 -28.22
C GLN A 371 23.69 34.35 -28.16
N GLY A 372 24.68 34.46 -29.05
CA GLY A 372 25.62 35.57 -29.11
C GLY A 372 26.66 35.61 -27.96
N PRO A 373 27.72 36.43 -28.10
CA PRO A 373 28.69 36.63 -27.03
C PRO A 373 28.08 37.43 -25.87
N ILE A 374 28.55 37.19 -24.64
CA ILE A 374 28.06 37.85 -23.42
C ILE A 374 28.47 39.33 -23.39
N SER A 375 27.73 40.20 -24.08
CA SER A 375 27.80 41.64 -23.90
C SER A 375 27.07 42.07 -22.62
N ARG A 376 27.41 43.25 -22.10
CA ARG A 376 26.69 43.88 -20.98
C ARG A 376 25.20 44.07 -21.27
N ASP A 377 24.86 44.29 -22.53
CA ASP A 377 23.51 44.61 -22.99
C ASP A 377 22.66 43.34 -23.24
N SER A 378 23.28 42.24 -23.71
CA SER A 378 22.58 40.97 -23.98
C SER A 378 21.85 40.40 -22.75
N ARG A 379 22.46 40.54 -21.57
CA ARG A 379 21.90 40.12 -20.28
C ARG A 379 20.60 40.84 -19.90
N ALA A 380 20.29 42.01 -20.48
CA ALA A 380 19.04 42.71 -20.22
C ALA A 380 17.85 42.02 -20.92
N SER A 381 18.01 41.64 -22.19
CA SER A 381 16.96 41.01 -22.98
C SER A 381 16.63 39.59 -22.48
N VAL A 382 17.65 38.76 -22.24
CA VAL A 382 17.45 37.38 -21.74
C VAL A 382 16.72 37.36 -20.39
N ARG A 383 16.96 38.34 -19.51
CA ARG A 383 16.24 38.49 -18.25
C ARG A 383 14.77 38.86 -18.41
N GLN A 384 14.39 39.58 -19.47
CA GLN A 384 12.98 39.87 -19.76
C GLN A 384 12.25 38.64 -20.32
N GLY A 385 12.84 37.94 -21.29
CA GLY A 385 12.25 36.72 -21.87
C GLY A 385 11.98 35.64 -20.82
N PHE A 386 12.99 35.30 -20.02
CA PHE A 386 12.85 34.32 -18.94
C PHE A 386 11.81 34.73 -17.88
N GLN A 387 11.64 36.04 -17.61
CA GLN A 387 10.59 36.56 -16.73
C GLN A 387 9.19 36.62 -17.35
N GLN A 388 9.04 36.35 -18.65
CA GLN A 388 7.74 36.12 -19.29
C GLN A 388 7.43 34.62 -19.33
N GLU A 389 8.37 33.79 -19.78
CA GLU A 389 8.23 32.32 -19.84
C GLU A 389 7.93 31.70 -18.46
N THR A 390 8.62 32.15 -17.41
CA THR A 390 8.33 31.69 -16.04
C THR A 390 6.96 32.15 -15.53
N LYS A 391 6.41 33.26 -16.03
CA LYS A 391 5.05 33.72 -15.66
C LYS A 391 3.97 32.95 -16.39
N THR A 392 4.16 32.60 -17.66
CA THR A 392 3.22 31.75 -18.40
C THR A 392 3.25 30.31 -17.86
N SER A 393 4.44 29.74 -17.64
CA SER A 393 4.58 28.41 -17.04
C SER A 393 3.98 28.34 -15.62
N LEU A 394 4.17 29.35 -14.77
CA LEU A 394 3.53 29.39 -13.44
C LEU A 394 2.01 29.62 -13.48
N ALA A 395 1.46 30.15 -14.58
CA ALA A 395 0.01 30.22 -14.78
C ALA A 395 -0.55 28.85 -15.21
N GLU A 396 0.09 28.21 -16.19
CA GLU A 396 -0.26 26.88 -16.70
C GLU A 396 -0.17 25.80 -15.60
N ILE A 397 0.85 25.85 -14.73
CA ILE A 397 0.97 24.96 -13.56
C ILE A 397 -0.18 25.19 -12.55
N ARG A 398 -0.66 26.43 -12.38
CA ARG A 398 -1.81 26.71 -11.50
C ARG A 398 -3.11 26.19 -12.10
N GLU A 399 -3.31 26.39 -13.39
CA GLU A 399 -4.47 25.86 -14.13
C GLU A 399 -4.52 24.33 -14.05
N GLN A 400 -3.38 23.64 -14.17
CA GLN A 400 -3.30 22.19 -13.95
C GLN A 400 -3.62 21.77 -12.50
N ILE A 401 -3.19 22.54 -11.50
CA ILE A 401 -3.52 22.27 -10.08
C ILE A 401 -5.02 22.49 -9.82
N GLU A 402 -5.61 23.56 -10.35
CA GLU A 402 -7.05 23.84 -10.23
C GLU A 402 -7.89 22.78 -10.95
N LEU A 403 -7.46 22.32 -12.13
CA LEU A 403 -8.09 21.21 -12.86
C LEU A 403 -8.03 19.90 -12.06
N ALA A 404 -6.87 19.57 -11.48
CA ALA A 404 -6.69 18.36 -10.67
C ALA A 404 -7.54 18.41 -9.38
N GLN A 405 -7.67 19.58 -8.74
CA GLN A 405 -8.56 19.78 -7.59
C GLN A 405 -10.04 19.62 -7.99
N ALA A 406 -10.47 20.18 -9.12
CA ALA A 406 -11.83 19.99 -9.63
C ALA A 406 -12.13 18.52 -9.97
N GLN A 407 -11.18 17.81 -10.58
CA GLN A 407 -11.31 16.37 -10.87
C GLN A 407 -11.41 15.54 -9.58
N SER A 408 -10.59 15.85 -8.57
CA SER A 408 -10.63 15.18 -7.26
C SER A 408 -11.97 15.44 -6.53
N GLN A 409 -12.52 16.66 -6.61
CA GLN A 409 -13.85 16.96 -6.07
C GLN A 409 -14.97 16.19 -6.81
N LEU A 410 -14.90 16.10 -8.14
CA LEU A 410 -15.87 15.33 -8.92
C LEU A 410 -15.81 13.84 -8.58
N GLN A 411 -14.61 13.26 -8.42
CA GLN A 411 -14.44 11.88 -8.01
C GLN A 411 -15.00 11.64 -6.59
N SER A 412 -14.71 12.52 -5.63
CA SER A 412 -15.29 12.42 -4.28
C SER A 412 -16.83 12.54 -4.26
N GLN A 413 -17.44 13.24 -5.23
CA GLN A 413 -18.91 13.21 -5.41
C GLN A 413 -19.40 11.87 -5.98
N GLN A 414 -18.66 11.25 -6.91
CA GLN A 414 -18.98 9.92 -7.43
C GLN A 414 -18.87 8.85 -6.34
N ASP A 415 -17.79 8.87 -5.55
CA ASP A 415 -17.57 7.95 -4.43
C ASP A 415 -18.70 8.04 -3.38
N ARG A 416 -19.18 9.27 -3.09
CA ARG A 416 -20.34 9.51 -2.21
C ARG A 416 -21.66 8.97 -2.77
N ILE A 417 -21.86 9.02 -4.09
CA ILE A 417 -23.05 8.46 -4.74
C ILE A 417 -22.99 6.94 -4.67
N ALA A 418 -21.85 6.32 -5.01
CA ALA A 418 -21.64 4.88 -4.91
C ALA A 418 -21.91 4.38 -3.47
N ALA A 419 -21.31 5.01 -2.46
CA ALA A 419 -21.54 4.63 -1.05
C ALA A 419 -23.01 4.76 -0.58
N MET A 420 -23.81 5.65 -1.19
CA MET A 420 -25.26 5.71 -0.94
C MET A 420 -26.04 4.59 -1.66
N GLU A 421 -25.59 4.18 -2.85
CA GLU A 421 -26.18 3.04 -3.58
C GLU A 421 -25.82 1.71 -2.92
N ASP A 422 -24.58 1.52 -2.46
CA ASP A 422 -24.12 0.34 -1.71
C ASP A 422 -24.90 0.18 -0.40
N ARG A 423 -25.03 1.27 0.40
CA ARG A 423 -25.90 1.28 1.60
C ARG A 423 -27.36 0.96 1.28
N ARG A 424 -27.84 1.28 0.07
CA ARG A 424 -29.20 0.95 -0.40
C ARG A 424 -29.32 -0.50 -0.87
N ILE A 425 -28.23 -1.13 -1.30
CA ILE A 425 -28.14 -2.55 -1.64
C ILE A 425 -28.09 -3.39 -0.35
N GLN A 426 -27.17 -3.07 0.57
CA GLN A 426 -27.07 -3.71 1.90
C GLN A 426 -28.41 -3.68 2.66
N ARG A 427 -29.12 -2.54 2.65
CA ARG A 427 -30.46 -2.42 3.26
C ARG A 427 -31.55 -3.30 2.61
N LYS A 428 -31.38 -3.75 1.36
CA LYS A 428 -32.25 -4.75 0.73
C LYS A 428 -31.81 -6.17 1.07
N GLU A 429 -30.51 -6.44 1.03
CA GLU A 429 -29.96 -7.77 1.32
C GLU A 429 -30.20 -8.15 2.79
N SER A 430 -30.03 -7.23 3.73
CA SER A 430 -30.40 -7.41 5.14
C SER A 430 -31.90 -7.71 5.34
N ARG A 431 -32.77 -7.07 4.54
CA ARG A 431 -34.22 -7.37 4.56
C ARG A 431 -34.52 -8.77 4.02
N LEU A 432 -33.94 -9.13 2.87
CA LEU A 432 -34.09 -10.47 2.27
C LEU A 432 -33.55 -11.57 3.19
N ARG A 433 -32.41 -11.34 3.86
CA ARG A 433 -31.82 -12.27 4.84
C ARG A 433 -32.71 -12.44 6.07
N LYS A 434 -33.34 -11.37 6.57
CA LYS A 434 -34.32 -11.44 7.68
C LYS A 434 -35.63 -12.14 7.26
N GLU A 435 -36.06 -11.97 6.01
CA GLU A 435 -37.22 -12.67 5.43
C GLU A 435 -36.95 -14.17 5.23
N GLU A 436 -35.78 -14.55 4.70
CA GLU A 436 -35.33 -15.95 4.56
C GLU A 436 -35.18 -16.63 5.93
N GLU A 437 -34.61 -15.95 6.93
CA GLU A 437 -34.49 -16.50 8.28
C GLU A 437 -35.86 -16.66 8.96
N GLU A 438 -36.81 -15.74 8.74
CA GLU A 438 -38.18 -15.91 9.23
C GLU A 438 -38.92 -17.06 8.51
N GLU A 439 -38.75 -17.23 7.20
CA GLU A 439 -39.27 -18.40 6.49
C GLU A 439 -38.65 -19.71 7.02
N GLU A 440 -37.35 -19.74 7.31
CA GLU A 440 -36.72 -20.92 7.90
C GLU A 440 -37.23 -21.20 9.32
N ARG A 441 -37.36 -20.18 10.18
CA ARG A 441 -37.99 -20.31 11.51
C ARG A 441 -39.42 -20.81 11.40
N ARG A 442 -40.20 -20.32 10.43
CA ARG A 442 -41.58 -20.76 10.15
C ARG A 442 -41.62 -22.21 9.66
N ARG A 443 -40.68 -22.62 8.81
CA ARG A 443 -40.54 -23.99 8.32
C ARG A 443 -40.19 -24.96 9.46
N ARG A 444 -39.18 -24.64 10.28
CA ARG A 444 -38.80 -25.46 11.46
C ARG A 444 -39.99 -25.65 12.42
N ARG A 445 -40.79 -24.60 12.66
CA ARG A 445 -42.04 -24.68 13.45
C ARG A 445 -43.10 -25.60 12.84
N ALA A 446 -43.17 -25.71 11.51
CA ALA A 446 -44.09 -26.63 10.83
C ALA A 446 -43.60 -28.07 10.91
N GLU A 447 -42.30 -28.31 10.71
CA GLU A 447 -41.66 -29.63 10.86
C GLU A 447 -41.80 -30.15 12.31
N ASP A 448 -41.57 -29.30 13.33
CA ASP A 448 -41.80 -29.61 14.76
C ASP A 448 -43.26 -30.03 15.06
N GLU A 449 -44.24 -29.39 14.42
CA GLU A 449 -45.67 -29.67 14.63
C GLU A 449 -46.11 -30.94 13.88
N GLU A 450 -45.54 -31.23 12.71
CA GLU A 450 -45.72 -32.52 12.04
C GLU A 450 -45.13 -33.66 12.85
N ASP A 451 -43.90 -33.51 13.37
CA ASP A 451 -43.23 -34.52 14.16
C ASP A 451 -43.95 -34.78 15.51
N ARG A 452 -44.55 -33.74 16.12
CA ARG A 452 -45.49 -33.88 17.25
C ARG A 452 -46.75 -34.69 16.91
N ARG A 453 -47.27 -34.57 15.68
CA ARG A 453 -48.44 -35.32 15.21
C ARG A 453 -48.09 -36.79 14.97
N VAL A 454 -46.96 -37.08 14.33
CA VAL A 454 -46.44 -38.45 14.14
C VAL A 454 -46.26 -39.13 15.51
N ARG A 455 -45.47 -38.53 16.41
CA ARG A 455 -45.27 -39.06 17.77
C ARG A 455 -46.57 -39.21 18.58
N LYS A 456 -47.64 -38.49 18.24
CA LYS A 456 -48.97 -38.66 18.85
C LYS A 456 -49.70 -39.86 18.25
N ALA A 457 -49.72 -39.99 16.92
CA ALA A 457 -50.29 -41.14 16.23
C ALA A 457 -49.66 -42.45 16.70
N ASP A 458 -48.32 -42.52 16.78
CA ASP A 458 -47.58 -43.70 17.27
C ASP A 458 -48.06 -44.15 18.66
N ARG A 459 -48.23 -43.21 19.59
CA ARG A 459 -48.69 -43.48 20.97
C ARG A 459 -50.15 -43.91 21.01
N ASP A 460 -51.01 -43.35 20.19
CA ASP A 460 -52.43 -43.73 20.14
C ASP A 460 -52.63 -45.08 19.42
N GLU A 461 -51.80 -45.42 18.43
CA GLU A 461 -51.73 -46.76 17.82
C GLU A 461 -51.16 -47.81 18.80
N GLU A 462 -50.09 -47.49 19.54
CA GLU A 462 -49.56 -48.37 20.59
C GLU A 462 -50.60 -48.65 21.68
N ARG A 463 -51.36 -47.62 22.09
CA ARG A 463 -52.50 -47.77 23.01
C ARG A 463 -53.60 -48.66 22.43
N GLU A 464 -53.85 -48.61 21.12
CA GLU A 464 -54.81 -49.50 20.46
C GLU A 464 -54.30 -50.94 20.40
N ARG A 465 -53.04 -51.18 20.02
CA ARG A 465 -52.40 -52.51 20.11
C ARG A 465 -52.48 -53.08 21.52
N ALA A 466 -52.20 -52.27 22.55
CA ALA A 466 -52.31 -52.67 23.95
C ALA A 466 -53.76 -52.97 24.40
N ARG A 467 -54.76 -52.28 23.84
CA ARG A 467 -56.19 -52.61 24.06
C ARG A 467 -56.56 -53.94 23.42
N GLN A 468 -56.13 -54.19 22.17
CA GLN A 468 -56.39 -55.44 21.47
C GLN A 468 -55.74 -56.64 22.18
N GLN A 469 -54.49 -56.50 22.64
CA GLN A 469 -53.82 -57.52 23.46
C GLN A 469 -54.57 -57.80 24.77
N LYS A 470 -55.05 -56.76 25.48
CA LYS A 470 -55.84 -56.94 26.70
C LYS A 470 -57.17 -57.63 26.46
N LEU A 471 -57.84 -57.37 25.33
CA LEU A 471 -59.07 -58.08 24.96
C LEU A 471 -58.79 -59.57 24.70
N GLN A 472 -57.69 -59.90 24.00
CA GLN A 472 -57.26 -61.29 23.81
C GLN A 472 -56.85 -61.98 25.12
N GLU A 473 -56.13 -61.30 26.02
CA GLU A 473 -55.80 -61.85 27.35
C GLU A 473 -57.06 -62.05 28.21
N GLU A 474 -58.01 -61.12 28.18
CA GLU A 474 -59.27 -61.26 28.92
C GLU A 474 -60.14 -62.39 28.34
N GLU A 475 -60.21 -62.54 27.02
CA GLU A 475 -60.90 -63.65 26.37
C GLU A 475 -60.26 -65.00 26.73
N TYR A 476 -58.93 -65.11 26.68
CA TYR A 476 -58.20 -66.30 27.11
C TYR A 476 -58.42 -66.61 28.60
N ARG A 477 -58.37 -65.60 29.48
CA ARG A 477 -58.72 -65.71 30.90
C ARG A 477 -60.17 -66.16 31.10
N ARG A 478 -61.12 -65.65 30.31
CA ARG A 478 -62.53 -66.07 30.35
C ARG A 478 -62.68 -67.54 29.97
N GLN A 479 -62.03 -68.01 28.90
CA GLN A 479 -62.04 -69.42 28.51
C GLN A 479 -61.48 -70.34 29.62
N LEU A 480 -60.34 -69.97 30.21
CA LEU A 480 -59.76 -70.64 31.38
C LEU A 480 -60.72 -70.67 32.57
N THR A 481 -61.35 -69.54 32.89
CA THR A 481 -62.27 -69.42 34.05
C THR A 481 -63.55 -70.24 33.84
N TRP A 482 -64.12 -70.24 32.64
CA TRP A 482 -65.27 -71.06 32.27
C TRP A 482 -64.99 -72.56 32.39
N SER A 483 -63.73 -73.00 32.21
CA SER A 483 -63.35 -74.41 32.36
C SER A 483 -63.25 -74.91 33.82
N GLN A 484 -63.29 -74.02 34.82
CA GLN A 484 -63.00 -74.35 36.23
C GLN A 484 -64.05 -73.86 37.26
N LEU A 485 -65.29 -73.57 36.85
CA LEU A 485 -66.34 -73.08 37.76
C LEU A 485 -67.39 -74.15 38.14
N PRO A 486 -67.39 -74.64 39.41
CA PRO A 486 -68.57 -75.20 40.04
C PRO A 486 -69.68 -74.13 40.18
N GLN A 487 -70.95 -74.56 40.29
CA GLN A 487 -72.06 -73.61 40.41
C GLN A 487 -72.05 -72.84 41.74
N PRO A 488 -72.33 -71.51 41.74
CA PRO A 488 -72.29 -70.70 42.95
C PRO A 488 -73.58 -70.81 43.78
N PRO A 489 -73.50 -70.99 45.12
CA PRO A 489 -74.63 -70.76 46.00
C PRO A 489 -74.94 -69.26 46.13
N ARG A 490 -76.23 -68.92 46.25
CA ARG A 490 -76.67 -67.53 46.49
C ARG A 490 -76.24 -67.05 47.88
N GLN A 491 -75.50 -65.95 47.96
CA GLN A 491 -75.48 -65.09 49.15
C GLN A 491 -75.54 -63.61 48.76
N SER A 492 -76.25 -62.83 49.56
CA SER A 492 -76.53 -61.41 49.34
C SER A 492 -75.83 -60.57 50.40
N PHE A 493 -74.91 -59.69 49.99
CA PHE A 493 -74.35 -58.67 50.87
C PHE A 493 -74.33 -57.30 50.19
N SER A 494 -75.05 -56.37 50.79
CA SER A 494 -74.98 -54.94 50.52
C SER A 494 -74.02 -54.29 51.51
N TYR A 495 -73.06 -53.48 51.04
CA TYR A 495 -72.44 -52.45 51.88
C TYR A 495 -72.12 -51.19 51.06
N SER A 496 -72.09 -50.06 51.76
CA SER A 496 -72.16 -48.71 51.18
C SER A 496 -70.80 -48.11 50.82
N PHE A 497 -70.81 -47.21 49.84
CA PHE A 497 -69.65 -46.51 49.30
C PHE A 497 -69.65 -45.04 49.77
N GLN A 498 -68.51 -44.52 50.24
CA GLN A 498 -68.31 -43.08 50.46
C GLN A 498 -66.88 -42.67 50.08
N PRO A 499 -66.69 -41.65 49.22
CA PRO A 499 -65.36 -41.09 48.91
C PRO A 499 -65.00 -39.90 49.83
N PRO A 500 -63.73 -39.72 50.21
CA PRO A 500 -63.27 -38.52 50.91
C PRO A 500 -63.04 -37.36 49.93
N PHE A 501 -63.35 -36.13 50.37
CA PHE A 501 -62.99 -34.90 49.67
C PHE A 501 -61.50 -34.56 49.89
N TYR A 502 -60.87 -33.92 48.91
CA TYR A 502 -59.56 -33.27 49.05
C TYR A 502 -59.65 -31.84 48.48
N GLN A 503 -59.07 -30.87 49.20
CA GLN A 503 -58.95 -29.47 48.76
C GLN A 503 -57.47 -29.11 48.49
N PRO A 504 -57.17 -28.31 47.46
CA PRO A 504 -55.83 -27.74 47.26
C PRO A 504 -55.63 -26.47 48.11
N PRO A 505 -54.38 -26.17 48.55
CA PRO A 505 -54.07 -24.93 49.27
C PRO A 505 -53.92 -23.74 48.32
N PHE A 506 -54.22 -22.54 48.82
CA PHE A 506 -53.98 -21.26 48.14
C PHE A 506 -52.51 -20.84 48.27
N TYR A 507 -52.00 -20.12 47.26
CA TYR A 507 -50.75 -19.35 47.33
C TYR A 507 -51.04 -17.89 46.96
N GLN A 508 -50.52 -16.94 47.75
CA GLN A 508 -50.58 -15.50 47.45
C GLN A 508 -49.25 -15.01 46.86
N PRO A 509 -49.27 -14.08 45.89
CA PRO A 509 -48.11 -13.28 45.53
C PRO A 509 -47.98 -12.07 46.48
N HIS A 510 -46.74 -11.73 46.86
CA HIS A 510 -46.46 -10.51 47.64
C HIS A 510 -45.99 -9.34 46.74
N PHE A 511 -46.31 -8.12 47.18
CA PHE A 511 -45.91 -6.86 46.56
C PHE A 511 -44.42 -6.52 46.82
N TYR A 512 -43.76 -5.87 45.86
CA TYR A 512 -42.72 -4.83 46.00
C TYR A 512 -42.42 -4.23 44.60
N GLN A 513 -42.04 -2.97 44.40
CA GLN A 513 -42.20 -1.73 45.20
C GLN A 513 -42.07 -0.52 44.25
N LEU A 514 -42.87 0.54 44.44
CA LEU A 514 -42.76 1.80 43.66
C LEU A 514 -41.83 2.79 44.37
N TRP A 515 -41.02 3.55 43.60
CA TRP A 515 -40.15 4.60 44.12
C TRP A 515 -40.15 5.83 43.19
N PRO A 516 -40.50 7.04 43.68
CA PRO A 516 -40.47 8.27 42.88
C PRO A 516 -39.22 9.14 43.17
N PRO A 517 -38.74 9.93 42.19
CA PRO A 517 -37.79 11.02 42.43
C PRO A 517 -38.51 12.30 42.94
N ALA A 518 -37.77 13.15 43.66
CA ALA A 518 -38.24 14.40 44.25
C ALA A 518 -37.64 15.64 43.53
N PRO A 519 -38.22 16.86 43.66
CA PRO A 519 -37.89 18.01 42.82
C PRO A 519 -36.67 18.83 43.26
N ALA A 520 -36.17 19.67 42.35
CA ALA A 520 -35.01 20.56 42.52
C ALA A 520 -35.31 21.89 43.25
N PRO A 521 -34.26 22.66 43.62
CA PRO A 521 -34.38 24.12 43.73
C PRO A 521 -33.25 24.96 43.07
N ALA A 522 -33.71 26.03 42.43
CA ALA A 522 -33.09 27.28 41.95
C ALA A 522 -31.63 27.69 42.32
N SER A 523 -30.89 28.05 41.26
CA SER A 523 -30.26 29.37 40.95
C SER A 523 -29.55 30.23 42.03
N ALA A 524 -28.30 30.61 41.75
CA ALA A 524 -27.57 31.77 42.30
C ALA A 524 -26.62 32.41 41.24
N PRO A 525 -26.17 33.68 41.37
CA PRO A 525 -25.67 34.48 40.23
C PRO A 525 -24.14 34.56 40.04
N THR A 526 -23.75 35.32 39.00
CA THR A 526 -22.39 35.54 38.44
C THR A 526 -21.42 36.32 39.34
N PRO A 527 -20.12 36.35 38.97
CA PRO A 527 -19.59 37.59 38.39
C PRO A 527 -18.78 37.39 37.10
N ALA A 528 -18.59 38.47 36.34
CA ALA A 528 -17.63 38.53 35.22
C ALA A 528 -16.25 39.04 35.70
N THR A 529 -15.19 38.86 34.89
CA THR A 529 -14.41 39.92 34.21
C THR A 529 -13.01 39.40 33.77
N GLN A 530 -12.41 40.10 32.80
CA GLN A 530 -10.99 40.11 32.39
C GLN A 530 -10.52 39.10 31.33
N LEU A 531 -10.12 39.67 30.18
CA LEU A 531 -9.24 39.04 29.22
C LEU A 531 -7.82 38.95 29.81
N ALA A 532 -7.18 37.80 29.68
CA ALA A 532 -5.73 37.66 29.82
C ALA A 532 -5.21 36.70 28.75
N SER A 533 -4.16 37.10 28.02
CA SER A 533 -3.56 36.26 26.97
C SER A 533 -2.67 35.18 27.58
N GLN A 534 -3.27 34.06 27.99
CA GLN A 534 -2.51 32.89 28.42
C GLN A 534 -1.94 32.17 27.19
N ARG A 535 -0.62 32.28 26.99
CA ARG A 535 0.12 31.46 26.02
C ARG A 535 0.30 30.05 26.58
N SER A 536 0.08 29.04 25.72
CA SER A 536 0.43 27.63 25.93
C SER A 536 0.03 27.07 27.30
N SER A 537 -1.24 26.67 27.43
CA SER A 537 -1.77 25.93 28.58
C SER A 537 -1.11 24.56 28.77
N LEU A 538 -1.30 24.02 29.98
CA LEU A 538 -0.73 22.78 30.50
C LEU A 538 -1.18 21.53 29.71
N ILE A 539 -0.56 20.39 30.03
CA ILE A 539 -1.14 19.06 29.72
C ILE A 539 -2.54 19.00 30.37
N SER A 540 -3.48 18.29 29.75
CA SER A 540 -4.80 17.99 30.32
C SER A 540 -4.63 17.32 31.69
N THR A 541 -4.84 18.06 32.78
CA THR A 541 -4.55 17.62 34.17
C THR A 541 -5.62 16.68 34.76
N LEU A 542 -6.42 16.06 33.88
CA LEU A 542 -7.58 15.25 34.23
C LEU A 542 -7.29 13.74 34.26
N LEU A 543 -6.25 13.29 33.54
CA LEU A 543 -5.78 11.89 33.58
C LEU A 543 -4.60 11.74 34.55
N PRO A 544 -4.53 10.65 35.33
CA PRO A 544 -3.34 10.32 36.13
C PRO A 544 -2.11 10.11 35.24
N ASP A 545 -0.93 10.50 35.71
CA ASP A 545 0.35 10.34 34.99
C ASP A 545 0.57 8.91 34.46
N ARG A 546 0.18 7.89 35.24
CA ARG A 546 0.25 6.46 34.84
C ARG A 546 -0.58 6.15 33.59
N GLU A 547 -1.75 6.77 33.44
CA GLU A 547 -2.64 6.55 32.30
C GLU A 547 -2.17 7.33 31.06
N ILE A 548 -1.62 8.54 31.26
CA ILE A 548 -0.93 9.31 30.22
C ILE A 548 0.28 8.52 29.69
N LEU A 549 1.07 7.91 30.58
CA LEU A 549 2.19 7.06 30.21
C LEU A 549 1.75 5.78 29.49
N LYS A 550 0.69 5.11 29.96
CA LYS A 550 0.14 3.94 29.28
C LYS A 550 -0.20 4.27 27.81
N ARG A 551 -1.00 5.32 27.57
CA ARG A 551 -1.36 5.76 26.21
C ARG A 551 -0.15 6.18 25.38
N PHE A 552 0.84 6.83 25.99
CA PHE A 552 2.10 7.18 25.33
C PHE A 552 2.87 5.93 24.84
N PHE A 553 2.98 4.90 25.68
CA PHE A 553 3.64 3.65 25.30
C PHE A 553 2.83 2.86 24.28
N GLU A 554 1.50 2.83 24.37
CA GLU A 554 0.61 2.22 23.37
C GLU A 554 0.74 2.90 21.99
N SER A 555 0.62 4.23 21.95
CA SER A 555 0.85 5.03 20.75
C SER A 555 2.25 4.82 20.15
N LYS A 556 3.27 4.63 21.00
CA LYS A 556 4.64 4.34 20.53
C LYS A 556 4.86 2.91 20.05
N MET A 557 3.99 1.95 20.39
CA MET A 557 4.05 0.59 19.84
C MET A 557 3.38 0.49 18.46
N GLN A 558 2.42 1.38 18.16
CA GLN A 558 1.83 1.49 16.83
C GLN A 558 2.91 1.80 15.77
N ASN A 559 2.81 1.15 14.61
CA ASN A 559 3.72 1.34 13.47
C ASN A 559 5.21 1.05 13.74
N GLN A 560 5.55 0.26 14.78
CA GLN A 560 6.92 -0.20 15.04
C GLN A 560 7.12 -1.67 14.66
N LEU A 561 8.35 -2.04 14.30
CA LEU A 561 8.74 -3.44 14.06
C LEU A 561 8.60 -4.26 15.36
N PRO A 562 8.25 -5.57 15.31
CA PRO A 562 8.04 -6.40 16.51
C PRO A 562 9.21 -6.40 17.51
N GLU A 563 10.45 -6.40 17.00
CA GLU A 563 11.67 -6.25 17.82
C GLU A 563 11.73 -4.94 18.61
N VAL A 564 11.18 -3.85 18.05
CA VAL A 564 11.16 -2.52 18.66
C VAL A 564 9.97 -2.41 19.62
N VAL A 565 8.81 -2.97 19.26
CA VAL A 565 7.66 -3.17 20.16
C VAL A 565 8.12 -3.88 21.44
N ALA A 566 8.78 -5.04 21.34
CA ALA A 566 9.28 -5.80 22.51
C ALA A 566 10.30 -5.03 23.38
N LYS A 567 11.00 -4.02 22.83
CA LYS A 567 11.92 -3.14 23.57
C LYS A 567 11.17 -1.99 24.25
N ILE A 568 10.14 -1.45 23.59
CA ILE A 568 9.24 -0.40 24.11
C ILE A 568 8.34 -0.97 25.23
N GLU A 569 7.76 -2.14 25.02
CA GLU A 569 6.88 -2.86 25.95
C GLU A 569 7.64 -3.32 27.21
N ARG A 570 8.91 -3.73 27.08
CA ARG A 570 9.81 -3.92 28.24
C ARG A 570 10.06 -2.62 28.99
N ALA A 571 10.31 -1.52 28.29
CA ALA A 571 10.53 -0.22 28.93
C ALA A 571 9.27 0.30 29.64
N TRP A 572 8.08 0.08 29.08
CA TRP A 572 6.79 0.33 29.74
C TRP A 572 6.68 -0.46 31.05
N ARG A 573 6.93 -1.77 31.02
CA ARG A 573 6.91 -2.62 32.23
C ARG A 573 7.90 -2.15 33.30
N ILE A 574 9.07 -1.63 32.90
CA ILE A 574 10.03 -1.03 33.84
C ILE A 574 9.46 0.26 34.45
N VAL A 575 8.98 1.20 33.61
CA VAL A 575 8.36 2.47 34.04
C VAL A 575 7.23 2.26 35.03
N ASP A 576 6.30 1.35 34.72
CA ASP A 576 5.15 1.00 35.56
C ASP A 576 5.59 0.31 36.87
N SER A 577 6.65 -0.51 36.84
CA SER A 577 7.20 -1.19 38.03
C SER A 577 8.05 -0.31 38.96
N GLN A 578 8.33 0.94 38.56
CA GLN A 578 9.12 1.91 39.32
C GLN A 578 8.31 3.17 39.67
N ASP A 579 7.01 3.18 39.41
CA ASP A 579 6.08 4.29 39.62
C ASP A 579 6.57 5.63 39.03
N TRP A 580 7.35 5.60 37.93
CA TRP A 580 7.91 6.80 37.31
C TRP A 580 6.84 7.67 36.65
N THR A 581 6.94 8.98 36.87
CA THR A 581 6.02 10.00 36.38
C THR A 581 6.37 10.51 34.98
N VAL A 582 5.47 11.30 34.39
CA VAL A 582 5.70 12.01 33.12
C VAL A 582 6.82 13.06 33.29
N ASN A 583 7.25 13.43 34.51
CA ASN A 583 8.41 14.30 34.73
C ASN A 583 9.73 13.51 34.75
N ASP A 584 9.75 12.33 35.36
CA ASP A 584 10.93 11.47 35.43
C ASP A 584 11.40 11.06 34.03
N LEU A 585 10.46 10.69 33.14
CA LEU A 585 10.75 10.43 31.73
C LEU A 585 11.23 11.66 30.93
N LYS A 586 11.05 12.89 31.43
CA LYS A 586 11.69 14.09 30.84
C LYS A 586 13.13 14.25 31.35
N GLU A 587 13.37 13.95 32.62
CA GLU A 587 14.69 14.05 33.24
C GLU A 587 15.71 13.06 32.62
N MET A 588 15.22 11.97 32.02
CA MET A 588 16.02 11.03 31.22
C MET A 588 16.63 11.64 29.93
N GLU A 589 16.28 12.88 29.55
CA GLU A 589 16.96 13.63 28.48
C GLU A 589 18.38 14.04 28.89
N ASP A 590 18.63 14.27 30.20
CA ASP A 590 19.99 14.43 30.74
C ASP A 590 20.61 13.08 31.08
N ARG A 591 21.90 12.91 30.73
CA ARG A 591 22.70 11.73 31.06
C ARG A 591 23.23 11.74 32.51
N GLN A 592 23.17 12.88 33.19
CA GLN A 592 23.63 13.03 34.58
C GLN A 592 22.52 12.81 35.61
N SER A 593 21.24 12.74 35.20
CA SER A 593 20.14 12.51 36.14
C SER A 593 20.22 11.12 36.76
N GLU A 594 19.84 11.03 38.04
CA GLU A 594 19.74 9.76 38.77
C GLU A 594 18.70 8.85 38.09
N THR A 595 17.60 9.45 37.66
CA THR A 595 16.53 8.85 36.86
C THR A 595 17.01 8.20 35.55
N TYR A 596 17.89 8.86 34.77
CA TYR A 596 18.53 8.24 33.59
C TYR A 596 19.39 7.04 34.00
N ARG A 597 20.17 7.16 35.08
CA ARG A 597 21.02 6.05 35.54
C ARG A 597 20.22 4.83 35.97
N LEU A 598 19.18 5.03 36.79
CA LEU A 598 18.25 3.97 37.20
C LEU A 598 17.58 3.32 35.99
N ALA A 599 17.15 4.09 34.98
CA ALA A 599 16.62 3.55 33.72
C ALA A 599 17.64 2.68 32.97
N ARG A 600 18.91 3.06 32.93
CA ARG A 600 19.99 2.26 32.29
C ARG A 600 20.32 1.00 33.08
N GLU A 601 20.35 1.08 34.41
CA GLU A 601 20.62 -0.04 35.32
C GLU A 601 19.44 -1.05 35.34
N ALA A 602 18.19 -0.58 35.22
CA ALA A 602 16.98 -1.40 35.01
C ALA A 602 16.85 -2.01 33.59
N GLY A 603 17.71 -1.61 32.65
CA GLY A 603 17.81 -2.24 31.32
C GLY A 603 17.11 -1.51 30.17
N ILE A 604 16.62 -0.28 30.35
CA ILE A 604 16.17 0.58 29.23
C ILE A 604 17.40 0.98 28.39
N SER A 605 17.27 0.94 27.06
CA SER A 605 18.37 1.30 26.16
C SER A 605 18.63 2.81 26.14
N ASP A 606 19.90 3.20 26.02
CA ASP A 606 20.35 4.61 26.04
C ASP A 606 19.60 5.50 25.03
N GLY A 607 19.43 5.01 23.80
CA GLY A 607 18.70 5.72 22.75
C GLY A 607 17.19 5.81 22.98
N LEU A 608 16.60 4.93 23.80
CA LEU A 608 15.19 4.99 24.16
C LEU A 608 14.97 5.97 25.32
N ALA A 609 15.78 5.86 26.38
CA ALA A 609 15.72 6.74 27.56
C ALA A 609 15.86 8.23 27.17
N ARG A 610 16.90 8.57 26.41
CA ARG A 610 17.15 9.97 26.00
C ARG A 610 16.12 10.55 25.04
N ASN A 611 15.35 9.71 24.35
CA ASN A 611 14.32 10.18 23.42
C ASN A 611 12.96 10.38 24.10
N PHE A 612 12.71 9.83 25.30
CA PHE A 612 11.40 9.94 25.96
C PHE A 612 10.90 11.39 26.06
N ALA A 613 11.75 12.34 26.45
CA ALA A 613 11.36 13.75 26.52
C ALA A 613 10.93 14.35 25.17
N LYS A 614 11.57 13.92 24.06
CA LYS A 614 11.23 14.33 22.70
C LYS A 614 9.93 13.67 22.23
N ASP A 615 9.80 12.38 22.48
CA ASP A 615 8.66 11.58 22.06
C ASP A 615 7.39 11.98 22.84
N LEU A 616 7.52 12.28 24.14
CA LEU A 616 6.49 12.90 24.98
C LEU A 616 6.14 14.35 24.59
N ARG A 617 6.99 15.05 23.81
CA ARG A 617 6.62 16.34 23.21
C ARG A 617 5.72 16.10 21.99
N ALA A 618 6.10 15.18 21.09
CA ALA A 618 5.28 14.84 19.92
C ALA A 618 3.92 14.18 20.28
N PHE A 619 3.91 13.25 21.24
CA PHE A 619 2.68 12.55 21.67
C PHE A 619 1.60 13.51 22.19
N LYS A 620 1.96 14.62 22.83
CA LYS A 620 0.98 15.61 23.33
C LYS A 620 0.22 16.30 22.22
N ASP A 621 0.86 16.54 21.07
CA ASP A 621 0.20 17.20 19.94
C ASP A 621 -0.80 16.24 19.28
N ILE A 622 -0.48 14.93 19.25
CA ILE A 622 -1.39 13.86 18.80
C ILE A 622 -2.55 13.68 19.80
N HIS A 623 -2.25 13.43 21.08
CA HIS A 623 -3.26 13.21 22.13
C HIS A 623 -4.20 14.41 22.33
N ARG A 624 -3.72 15.65 22.07
CA ARG A 624 -4.58 16.83 22.00
C ARG A 624 -5.57 16.77 20.83
N GLN A 625 -5.11 16.37 19.64
CA GLN A 625 -6.00 16.22 18.47
C GLN A 625 -7.01 15.10 18.68
N GLU A 626 -6.63 14.00 19.34
CA GLU A 626 -7.54 12.94 19.77
C GLU A 626 -8.57 13.45 20.79
N GLU A 627 -8.15 14.19 21.82
CA GLU A 627 -9.05 14.83 22.78
C GLU A 627 -10.00 15.85 22.13
N GLU A 628 -9.54 16.62 21.14
CA GLU A 628 -10.35 17.60 20.41
C GLU A 628 -11.34 16.93 19.47
N ALA A 629 -10.93 15.87 18.75
CA ALA A 629 -11.82 15.06 17.92
C ALA A 629 -12.89 14.32 18.73
N ALA A 630 -12.52 13.72 19.87
CA ALA A 630 -13.47 13.06 20.76
C ALA A 630 -14.52 14.04 21.33
N LYS A 631 -14.12 15.28 21.63
CA LYS A 631 -15.05 16.35 22.07
C LYS A 631 -15.97 16.83 20.95
N ILE A 632 -15.53 16.79 19.68
CA ILE A 632 -16.39 17.08 18.53
C ILE A 632 -17.44 15.97 18.39
N LEU A 633 -17.03 14.69 18.38
CA LEU A 633 -17.95 13.56 18.29
C LEU A 633 -18.97 13.52 19.44
N GLN A 634 -18.54 13.82 20.67
CA GLN A 634 -19.45 13.95 21.83
C GLN A 634 -20.39 15.15 21.75
N ALA A 635 -20.03 16.22 21.03
CA ALA A 635 -20.91 17.36 20.79
C ALA A 635 -21.89 17.09 19.65
N GLU A 636 -21.49 16.33 18.62
CA GLU A 636 -22.34 15.95 17.48
C GLU A 636 -23.36 14.85 17.87
N GLY A 637 -23.01 13.93 18.78
CA GLY A 637 -23.94 12.94 19.36
C GLY A 637 -24.93 13.47 20.40
N HIS A 638 -25.07 14.80 20.52
CA HIS A 638 -25.99 15.48 21.45
C HIS A 638 -26.82 16.60 20.75
N VAL A 639 -27.04 16.45 19.44
CA VAL A 639 -27.85 17.33 18.58
C VAL A 639 -28.98 16.55 17.92
#